data_AF-A0A651HY58-F1
#
_entry.id   AF-A0A651HY58-F1
#
_cell.length_a   1.000
_cell.length_b   1.000
_cell.length_c   1.000
_cell.angle_alpha   90.00
_cell.angle_beta   90.00
_cell.angle_gamma   90.00
#
_symmetry.space_group_name_H-M   'P 1'
#
loop_
_entity.id
_entity.type
_entity.pdbx_description
1 polymer ?
#
loop_
_entity_poly.entity_id
_entity_poly.type
_entity_poly.pdbx_seq_one_letter_code
_entity_poly.pdbx_strand_id
1 'polypeptide(L)'
;MRKPFTLICSMLLFFSGISAQNGASIQGLVQDSDGQNLSWATIALYNSEDSSLAKVEYSGEDGNFYLNGLNEGLFFMQINYVGLSPATLSDIKLNKGESMDLGTISMGAAGTELGEVVVTTTRPLIEMRSDRTVFNVESSVTAAGSDGLELLRRAPGVTLDNNNNIQIRGKSGVIVQIDGKTSFLNSEELANLLRSLNASDIERIEVITNPSARYDASGNSGILNIVMKKERGMGTNGAISLSGAYGRQYSANTSLNLNHRNQRFNIFGNLGGGHSRWENGLDLYRRQNERIFDQSQRQVGKSNPVNGRVGMDFFINSRHTIGILASGNSHFGDGKWDSNSRTVISAQSQPSMVDSILVAGNKTTSNRLNTSFNLNYRFVDAENGRELTIDADRAYFRNRNDAYQPNRYFNFDESELLSENNFRTRAPSTINIHSLKADFDQKLNDQLSFATGFKYTGVETDNDFNFFRILEDGEEMRDAARSNQFIYDEKVSAAYLSISGTIVENLSFQSGLRMEHTRSTGDLRRDPGQEIDPEDLVKRSYSDWFPNATLNWQINPMHGLGLSYSRRINRPNYQELNPFEWRIDELTFRKGSPFLRPYYSNSYELRYLAFQMVSVTAGYTKTKDRITDIVEASPTEPDKSFINYRNLSTQNHYSLGLSSPTPIQPWWNGFININIYKTQYIAEFPEYSFDVSTPVAVNLYAEQNFSISPSTIFEISGWYNSSAIWGGGWVTDPQGSLNIGLQHRMFNNQATLKVSFTDLLNTAAWSSRGEAVPGLVVDGGGYWDSRQFRVNFNYRFGNQEVRANRQRRTGIEAEKGRIGE
;
A
#
# COMPACT_ATOMS: atom_id res chain seq x y z
N MET A 1 15.16 -26.55 -56.75
CA MET A 1 16.04 -26.78 -55.59
C MET A 1 15.18 -27.32 -54.46
N ARG A 2 15.32 -28.61 -54.15
CA ARG A 2 14.52 -29.37 -53.19
C ARG A 2 15.50 -30.02 -52.20
N LYS A 3 15.04 -30.19 -50.94
CA LYS A 3 15.74 -30.71 -49.75
C LYS A 3 16.50 -29.60 -48.99
N PRO A 4 16.15 -29.34 -47.70
CA PRO A 4 16.20 -30.34 -46.64
C PRO A 4 14.97 -30.33 -45.72
N PHE A 5 14.15 -31.37 -45.78
CA PHE A 5 13.14 -31.68 -44.74
C PHE A 5 13.22 -33.16 -44.32
N THR A 6 14.21 -33.89 -44.82
CA THR A 6 14.29 -35.35 -44.73
C THR A 6 15.32 -35.83 -43.70
N LEU A 7 16.04 -34.92 -43.03
CA LEU A 7 17.08 -35.27 -42.04
C LEU A 7 16.59 -35.21 -40.58
N ILE A 8 15.41 -34.62 -40.32
CA ILE A 8 14.83 -34.54 -38.97
C ILE A 8 13.90 -35.74 -38.69
N CYS A 9 13.35 -36.38 -39.73
CA CYS A 9 12.56 -37.61 -39.56
C CYS A 9 13.41 -38.89 -39.37
N SER A 10 14.71 -38.88 -39.67
CA SER A 10 15.58 -40.06 -39.46
C SER A 10 16.23 -40.12 -38.07
N MET A 11 16.09 -39.07 -37.25
CA MET A 11 16.65 -39.02 -35.89
C MET A 11 15.60 -39.36 -34.80
N LEU A 12 14.34 -39.56 -35.20
CA LEU A 12 13.23 -40.00 -34.32
C LEU A 12 12.99 -41.52 -34.35
N LEU A 13 13.76 -42.29 -35.13
CA LEU A 13 13.59 -43.74 -35.29
C LEU A 13 14.65 -44.61 -34.57
N PHE A 14 15.43 -44.02 -33.64
CA PHE A 14 16.50 -44.73 -32.92
C PHE A 14 16.33 -44.79 -31.38
N PHE A 15 15.11 -44.61 -30.86
CA PHE A 15 14.81 -44.85 -29.43
C PHE A 15 13.76 -45.95 -29.18
N SER A 16 13.51 -46.82 -30.14
CA SER A 16 12.78 -48.09 -29.91
C SER A 16 13.76 -49.17 -29.47
N GLY A 17 14.20 -49.04 -28.22
CA GLY A 17 15.02 -50.00 -27.49
C GLY A 17 14.64 -50.01 -26.02
N ILE A 18 13.34 -50.08 -25.72
CA ILE A 18 12.87 -50.34 -24.35
C ILE A 18 12.75 -51.85 -24.20
N SER A 19 13.62 -52.40 -23.36
CA SER A 19 13.46 -53.71 -22.77
C SER A 19 12.04 -53.84 -22.21
N ALA A 20 11.27 -54.77 -22.77
CA ALA A 20 10.10 -55.31 -22.10
C ALA A 20 10.62 -56.00 -20.82
N GLN A 21 10.68 -55.25 -19.72
CA GLN A 21 10.64 -55.88 -18.41
C GLN A 21 9.23 -56.43 -18.28
N ASN A 22 9.08 -57.75 -18.21
CA ASN A 22 7.84 -58.43 -17.87
C ASN A 22 7.50 -58.11 -16.41
N GLY A 23 7.13 -56.85 -16.14
CA GLY A 23 6.52 -56.43 -14.89
C GLY A 23 5.08 -56.94 -14.86
N ALA A 24 4.58 -57.21 -13.67
CA ALA A 24 3.19 -57.57 -13.49
C ALA A 24 2.28 -56.40 -13.89
N SER A 25 1.03 -56.71 -14.22
CA SER A 25 -0.03 -55.73 -14.48
C SER A 25 -1.27 -56.02 -13.65
N ILE A 26 -1.99 -54.95 -13.28
CA ILE A 26 -3.32 -55.04 -12.69
C ILE A 26 -4.30 -54.27 -13.57
N GLN A 27 -5.45 -54.87 -13.86
CA GLN A 27 -6.56 -54.21 -14.54
C GLN A 27 -7.86 -54.36 -13.75
N GLY A 28 -8.83 -53.49 -14.03
CA GLY A 28 -10.17 -53.58 -13.47
C GLY A 28 -11.08 -52.46 -13.96
N LEU A 29 -12.35 -52.54 -13.59
CA LEU A 29 -13.41 -51.58 -13.92
C LEU A 29 -13.96 -50.96 -12.63
N VAL A 30 -14.05 -49.64 -12.53
CA VAL A 30 -14.63 -48.96 -11.37
C VAL A 30 -16.05 -48.50 -11.68
N GLN A 31 -17.01 -48.83 -10.80
CA GLN A 31 -18.42 -48.42 -10.92
C GLN A 31 -18.95 -47.85 -9.59
N ASP A 32 -20.04 -47.10 -9.64
CA ASP A 32 -20.81 -46.75 -8.44
C ASP A 32 -21.76 -47.88 -8.00
N SER A 33 -22.54 -47.63 -6.94
CA SER A 33 -23.55 -48.58 -6.44
C SER A 33 -24.75 -48.76 -7.38
N ASP A 34 -24.94 -47.87 -8.34
CA ASP A 34 -26.02 -47.89 -9.33
C ASP A 34 -25.58 -48.52 -10.67
N GLY A 35 -24.32 -48.97 -10.75
CA GLY A 35 -23.73 -49.64 -11.92
C GLY A 35 -23.24 -48.69 -13.02
N GLN A 36 -23.10 -47.39 -12.75
CA GLN A 36 -22.49 -46.44 -13.69
C GLN A 36 -20.96 -46.50 -13.61
N ASN A 37 -20.30 -46.51 -14.77
CA ASN A 37 -18.84 -46.51 -14.84
C ASN A 37 -18.27 -45.17 -14.37
N LEU A 38 -17.28 -45.24 -13.48
CA LEU A 38 -16.68 -44.06 -12.85
C LEU A 38 -15.42 -43.64 -13.60
N SER A 39 -15.52 -42.55 -14.36
CA SER A 39 -14.38 -41.97 -15.08
C SER A 39 -13.55 -41.05 -14.20
N TRP A 40 -12.22 -41.13 -14.30
CA TRP A 40 -11.26 -40.36 -13.49
C TRP A 40 -11.24 -40.69 -12.00
N ALA A 41 -11.64 -41.90 -11.61
CA ALA A 41 -11.35 -42.42 -10.28
C ALA A 41 -9.83 -42.49 -10.08
N THR A 42 -9.34 -42.16 -8.89
CA THR A 42 -7.91 -42.26 -8.56
C THR A 42 -7.64 -43.65 -7.99
N ILE A 43 -6.79 -44.43 -8.65
CA ILE A 43 -6.38 -45.77 -8.23
C ILE A 43 -4.94 -45.70 -7.73
N ALA A 44 -4.76 -45.85 -6.42
CA ALA A 44 -3.44 -45.86 -5.79
C ALA A 44 -3.13 -47.27 -5.27
N LEU A 45 -1.98 -47.81 -5.65
CA LEU A 45 -1.45 -49.10 -5.19
C LEU A 45 -0.31 -48.83 -4.20
N TYR A 46 -0.38 -49.48 -3.04
CA TYR A 46 0.57 -49.34 -1.94
C TYR A 46 1.19 -50.69 -1.56
N ASN A 47 2.45 -50.68 -1.14
CA ASN A 47 3.08 -51.86 -0.55
C ASN A 47 2.42 -52.19 0.80
N SER A 48 2.04 -53.44 1.02
CA SER A 48 1.39 -53.86 2.28
C SER A 48 2.32 -53.88 3.49
N GLU A 49 3.64 -53.90 3.29
CA GLU A 49 4.61 -53.96 4.39
C GLU A 49 4.85 -52.60 5.07
N ASP A 50 4.95 -51.51 4.30
CA ASP A 50 5.34 -50.19 4.80
C ASP A 50 4.38 -49.06 4.39
N SER A 51 3.30 -49.39 3.68
CA SER A 51 2.33 -48.43 3.11
C SER A 51 2.96 -47.40 2.17
N SER A 52 4.15 -47.66 1.63
CA SER A 52 4.76 -46.82 0.61
C SER A 52 3.98 -46.91 -0.70
N LEU A 53 3.92 -45.80 -1.44
CA LEU A 53 3.19 -45.73 -2.70
C LEU A 53 3.95 -46.47 -3.80
N ALA A 54 3.36 -47.53 -4.33
CA ALA A 54 3.93 -48.30 -5.44
C ALA A 54 3.61 -47.68 -6.79
N LYS A 55 2.33 -47.32 -7.02
CA LYS A 55 1.89 -46.69 -8.28
C LYS A 55 0.55 -45.97 -8.13
N VAL A 56 0.29 -44.95 -8.95
CA VAL A 56 -1.02 -44.29 -9.08
C VAL A 56 -1.39 -44.17 -10.55
N GLU A 57 -2.62 -44.48 -10.88
CA GLU A 57 -3.24 -44.24 -12.20
C GLU A 57 -4.68 -43.77 -12.03
N TYR A 58 -5.31 -43.34 -13.13
CA TYR A 58 -6.71 -42.96 -13.16
C TYR A 58 -7.53 -43.94 -14.01
N SER A 59 -8.82 -44.08 -13.71
CA SER A 59 -9.73 -44.76 -14.63
C SER A 59 -10.02 -43.90 -15.85
N GLY A 60 -10.15 -44.54 -17.02
CA GLY A 60 -10.52 -43.90 -18.28
C GLY A 60 -11.98 -43.46 -18.33
N GLU A 61 -12.40 -42.89 -19.46
CA GLU A 61 -13.80 -42.44 -19.67
C GLU A 61 -14.83 -43.58 -19.58
N ASP A 62 -14.41 -44.80 -19.83
CA ASP A 62 -15.20 -46.03 -19.72
C ASP A 62 -15.11 -46.70 -18.34
N GLY A 63 -14.39 -46.10 -17.39
CA GLY A 63 -14.20 -46.60 -16.02
C GLY A 63 -13.10 -47.67 -15.87
N ASN A 64 -12.43 -48.08 -16.96
CA ASN A 64 -11.36 -49.07 -16.91
C ASN A 64 -10.05 -48.44 -16.43
N PHE A 65 -9.25 -49.17 -15.65
CA PHE A 65 -7.90 -48.77 -15.28
C PHE A 65 -6.88 -49.86 -15.57
N TYR A 66 -5.62 -49.45 -15.79
CA TYR A 66 -4.54 -50.36 -16.14
C TYR A 66 -3.21 -49.92 -15.49
N LEU A 67 -2.69 -50.73 -14.56
CA LEU A 67 -1.45 -50.51 -13.84
C LEU A 67 -0.36 -51.45 -14.37
N ASN A 68 0.57 -50.93 -15.18
CA ASN A 68 1.68 -51.72 -15.73
C ASN A 68 3.02 -51.56 -15.00
N GLY A 69 3.92 -52.52 -15.21
CA GLY A 69 5.31 -52.41 -14.80
C GLY A 69 5.50 -52.58 -13.30
N LEU A 70 4.67 -53.41 -12.68
CA LEU A 70 4.68 -53.65 -11.24
C LEU A 70 5.71 -54.73 -10.89
N ASN A 71 6.39 -54.54 -9.76
CA ASN A 71 7.27 -55.57 -9.19
C ASN A 71 6.44 -56.63 -8.46
N GLU A 72 7.01 -57.83 -8.27
CA GLU A 72 6.38 -58.85 -7.42
C GLU A 72 6.34 -58.38 -5.95
N GLY A 73 5.26 -58.70 -5.25
CA GLY A 73 5.04 -58.20 -3.89
C GLY A 73 3.60 -58.37 -3.40
N LEU A 74 3.37 -57.97 -2.15
CA LEU A 74 2.05 -57.90 -1.54
C LEU A 74 1.61 -56.44 -1.45
N PHE A 75 0.44 -56.15 -2.00
CA PHE A 75 -0.08 -54.79 -2.13
C PHE A 75 -1.49 -54.67 -1.55
N PHE A 76 -1.88 -53.44 -1.27
CA PHE A 76 -3.28 -53.05 -1.17
C PHE A 76 -3.55 -51.88 -2.11
N MET A 77 -4.76 -51.82 -2.64
CA MET A 77 -5.22 -50.80 -3.58
C MET A 77 -6.30 -49.95 -2.92
N GLN A 78 -6.19 -48.64 -3.09
CA GLN A 78 -7.17 -47.68 -2.63
C GLN A 78 -7.71 -46.91 -3.83
N ILE A 79 -9.03 -46.95 -4.01
CA ILE A 79 -9.74 -46.27 -5.09
C ILE A 79 -10.57 -45.14 -4.49
N ASN A 80 -10.29 -43.93 -4.95
CA ASN A 80 -10.95 -42.71 -4.49
C ASN A 80 -11.73 -42.06 -5.63
N TYR A 81 -12.98 -41.67 -5.34
CA TYR A 81 -13.85 -40.95 -6.26
C TYR A 81 -14.61 -39.86 -5.50
N VAL A 82 -14.76 -38.69 -6.10
CA VAL A 82 -15.40 -37.54 -5.43
C VAL A 82 -16.87 -37.88 -5.14
N GLY A 83 -17.25 -37.81 -3.86
CA GLY A 83 -18.63 -38.05 -3.42
C GLY A 83 -18.99 -39.51 -3.11
N LEU A 84 -18.06 -40.46 -3.23
CA LEU A 84 -18.25 -41.87 -2.88
C LEU A 84 -17.29 -42.29 -1.76
N SER A 85 -17.63 -43.35 -1.02
CA SER A 85 -16.72 -43.91 -0.02
C SER A 85 -15.52 -44.58 -0.71
N PRO A 86 -14.28 -44.36 -0.25
CA PRO A 86 -13.11 -45.03 -0.79
C PRO A 86 -13.26 -46.55 -0.75
N ALA A 87 -12.95 -47.23 -1.86
CA ALA A 87 -12.87 -48.68 -1.89
C ALA A 87 -11.43 -49.10 -1.59
N THR A 88 -11.24 -50.04 -0.66
CA THR A 88 -9.92 -50.59 -0.33
C THR A 88 -9.93 -52.09 -0.61
N LEU A 89 -9.01 -52.54 -1.45
CA LEU A 89 -8.76 -53.95 -1.75
C LEU A 89 -7.43 -54.34 -1.13
N SER A 90 -7.46 -55.25 -0.16
CA SER A 90 -6.27 -55.77 0.51
C SER A 90 -5.83 -57.10 -0.11
N ASP A 91 -4.63 -57.55 0.27
CA ASP A 91 -4.08 -58.88 -0.07
C ASP A 91 -3.86 -59.14 -1.57
N ILE A 92 -3.53 -58.09 -2.34
CA ILE A 92 -3.18 -58.21 -3.75
C ILE A 92 -1.75 -58.75 -3.86
N LYS A 93 -1.63 -60.06 -4.03
CA LYS A 93 -0.34 -60.73 -4.21
C LYS A 93 0.00 -60.84 -5.70
N LEU A 94 1.00 -60.10 -6.16
CA LEU A 94 1.47 -60.16 -7.54
C LEU A 94 2.76 -60.97 -7.66
N ASN A 95 2.78 -61.94 -8.56
CA ASN A 95 3.99 -62.65 -8.97
C ASN A 95 4.61 -61.98 -10.20
N LYS A 96 5.91 -62.22 -10.43
CA LYS A 96 6.64 -61.61 -11.56
C LYS A 96 5.99 -61.91 -12.91
N GLY A 97 5.62 -60.86 -13.64
CA GLY A 97 5.03 -60.94 -14.99
C GLY A 97 3.58 -61.42 -15.02
N GLU A 98 2.90 -61.48 -13.88
CA GLU A 98 1.48 -61.83 -13.78
C GLU A 98 0.58 -60.68 -14.25
N SER A 99 -0.47 -60.99 -15.00
CA SER A 99 -1.54 -60.04 -15.32
C SER A 99 -2.77 -60.40 -14.50
N MET A 100 -3.10 -59.56 -13.52
CA MET A 100 -4.20 -59.76 -12.59
C MET A 100 -5.39 -58.86 -12.97
N ASP A 101 -6.57 -59.45 -13.09
CA ASP A 101 -7.82 -58.71 -13.31
C ASP A 101 -8.64 -58.73 -12.01
N LEU A 102 -8.90 -57.54 -11.46
CA LEU A 102 -9.69 -57.36 -10.24
C LEU A 102 -11.20 -57.29 -10.52
N GLY A 103 -11.61 -57.39 -11.79
CA GLY A 103 -13.00 -57.33 -12.21
C GLY A 103 -13.64 -55.97 -11.94
N THR A 104 -14.94 -55.98 -11.69
CA THR A 104 -15.72 -54.78 -11.39
C THR A 104 -15.68 -54.45 -9.90
N ILE A 105 -15.20 -53.26 -9.58
CA ILE A 105 -15.10 -52.74 -8.22
C ILE A 105 -16.18 -51.67 -8.05
N SER A 106 -17.24 -52.02 -7.30
CA SER A 106 -18.33 -51.09 -6.99
C SER A 106 -17.98 -50.27 -5.75
N MET A 107 -18.08 -48.94 -5.87
CA MET A 107 -17.88 -47.99 -4.79
C MET A 107 -19.22 -47.65 -4.13
N GLY A 108 -19.30 -47.84 -2.82
CA GLY A 108 -20.51 -47.55 -2.06
C GLY A 108 -20.80 -46.04 -1.97
N ALA A 109 -22.09 -45.69 -1.96
CA ALA A 109 -22.53 -44.35 -1.60
C ALA A 109 -22.00 -43.96 -0.21
N ALA A 110 -21.48 -42.74 -0.08
CA ALA A 110 -20.91 -42.28 1.18
C ALA A 110 -21.96 -42.32 2.31
N GLY A 111 -21.80 -43.25 3.24
CA GLY A 111 -22.69 -43.38 4.40
C GLY A 111 -22.64 -42.11 5.26
N THR A 112 -23.80 -41.50 5.47
CA THR A 112 -24.00 -40.36 6.37
C THR A 112 -23.68 -40.71 7.82
N GLU A 113 -22.42 -40.50 8.23
CA GLU A 113 -22.14 -39.90 9.53
C GLU A 113 -21.89 -38.41 9.30
N LEU A 114 -22.87 -37.58 9.66
CA LEU A 114 -22.71 -36.13 9.76
C LEU A 114 -21.84 -35.82 10.99
N GLY A 115 -20.56 -36.16 10.93
CA GLY A 115 -19.56 -35.23 11.41
C GLY A 115 -19.67 -34.03 10.49
N GLU A 116 -20.07 -32.88 11.02
CA GLU A 116 -20.26 -31.63 10.30
C GLU A 116 -19.16 -31.46 9.23
N VAL A 117 -19.48 -31.81 7.97
CA VAL A 117 -18.64 -31.45 6.84
C VAL A 117 -18.88 -29.97 6.67
N VAL A 118 -18.19 -29.19 7.49
CA VAL A 118 -17.86 -27.83 7.15
C VAL A 118 -17.12 -27.96 5.83
N VAL A 119 -17.83 -27.65 4.74
CA VAL A 119 -17.19 -27.39 3.45
C VAL A 119 -16.38 -26.11 3.64
N THR A 120 -15.24 -26.24 4.30
CA THR A 120 -14.18 -25.25 4.32
C THR A 120 -13.51 -25.35 2.96
N THR A 121 -14.15 -24.82 1.93
CA THR A 121 -13.44 -24.48 0.71
C THR A 121 -12.35 -23.48 1.12
N THR A 122 -11.11 -23.94 1.20
CA THR A 122 -9.97 -23.06 1.43
C THR A 122 -9.88 -22.10 0.26
N ARG A 123 -10.16 -20.81 0.50
CA ARG A 123 -9.99 -19.78 -0.52
C ARG A 123 -8.53 -19.78 -0.97
N PRO A 124 -8.21 -19.56 -2.25
CA PRO A 124 -6.82 -19.43 -2.67
C PRO A 124 -6.16 -18.27 -1.91
N LEU A 125 -4.89 -18.43 -1.50
CA LEU A 125 -4.16 -17.39 -0.76
C LEU A 125 -4.14 -16.07 -1.52
N ILE A 126 -3.94 -16.13 -2.83
CA ILE A 126 -4.00 -14.99 -3.72
C ILE A 126 -5.06 -15.26 -4.78
N GLU A 127 -6.03 -14.36 -4.89
CA GLU A 127 -7.05 -14.38 -5.95
C GLU A 127 -6.85 -13.18 -6.87
N MET A 128 -7.01 -13.39 -8.17
CA MET A 128 -7.08 -12.30 -9.14
C MET A 128 -8.54 -12.02 -9.46
N ARG A 129 -9.00 -10.80 -9.17
CA ARG A 129 -10.32 -10.33 -9.57
C ARG A 129 -10.21 -9.29 -10.67
N SER A 130 -11.35 -8.97 -11.30
CA SER A 130 -11.47 -8.01 -12.40
C SER A 130 -10.84 -6.64 -12.12
N ASP A 131 -10.82 -6.17 -10.88
CA ASP A 131 -10.26 -4.86 -10.50
C ASP A 131 -9.16 -4.91 -9.46
N ARG A 132 -8.86 -6.07 -8.85
CA ARG A 132 -8.00 -6.13 -7.67
C ARG A 132 -7.27 -7.45 -7.50
N THR A 133 -6.12 -7.39 -6.85
CA THR A 133 -5.47 -8.54 -6.24
C THR A 133 -6.02 -8.73 -4.84
N VAL A 134 -6.55 -9.90 -4.54
CA VAL A 134 -7.00 -10.23 -3.19
C VAL A 134 -5.97 -11.13 -2.55
N PHE A 135 -5.40 -10.69 -1.44
CA PHE A 135 -4.62 -11.51 -0.53
C PHE A 135 -5.58 -11.99 0.57
N ASN A 136 -5.99 -13.25 0.52
CA ASN A 136 -6.89 -13.86 1.50
C ASN A 136 -6.09 -14.23 2.75
N VAL A 137 -6.33 -13.49 3.81
CA VAL A 137 -5.53 -13.53 5.03
C VAL A 137 -5.85 -14.80 5.83
N GLU A 138 -7.11 -15.26 5.79
CA GLU A 138 -7.55 -16.54 6.36
C GLU A 138 -6.84 -17.75 5.77
N SER A 139 -6.53 -17.69 4.49
CA SER A 139 -5.84 -18.75 3.76
C SER A 139 -4.33 -18.72 3.98
N SER A 140 -3.82 -17.71 4.69
CA SER A 140 -2.42 -17.54 5.01
C SER A 140 -2.10 -18.16 6.36
N VAL A 141 -1.52 -19.35 6.35
CA VAL A 141 -0.95 -20.00 7.55
C VAL A 141 0.10 -19.09 8.22
N THR A 142 0.74 -18.23 7.42
CA THR A 142 1.78 -17.30 7.88
C THR A 142 1.20 -16.05 8.51
N ALA A 143 -0.02 -15.61 8.14
CA ALA A 143 -0.66 -14.39 8.66
C ALA A 143 -1.12 -14.50 10.11
N ALA A 144 -1.25 -15.73 10.63
CA ALA A 144 -1.59 -15.92 12.03
C ALA A 144 -0.50 -15.33 12.93
N GLY A 145 -0.80 -14.21 13.59
CA GLY A 145 0.05 -13.58 14.60
C GLY A 145 0.47 -12.16 14.27
N SER A 146 0.63 -11.83 12.99
CA SER A 146 1.08 -10.51 12.56
C SER A 146 0.10 -9.39 12.91
N ASP A 147 0.64 -8.18 13.04
CA ASP A 147 -0.18 -6.99 13.02
C ASP A 147 -0.57 -6.57 11.60
N GLY A 148 -1.53 -5.65 11.47
CA GLY A 148 -2.05 -5.22 10.18
C GLY A 148 -1.01 -4.53 9.29
N LEU A 149 0.00 -3.86 9.87
CA LEU A 149 1.05 -3.19 9.10
C LEU A 149 2.03 -4.22 8.51
N GLU A 150 2.40 -5.23 9.29
CA GLU A 150 3.19 -6.38 8.84
C GLU A 150 2.46 -7.16 7.76
N LEU A 151 1.15 -7.36 7.97
CA LEU A 151 0.31 -8.03 6.98
C LEU A 151 0.25 -7.25 5.65
N LEU A 152 0.26 -5.91 5.67
CA LEU A 152 0.34 -5.12 4.44
C LEU A 152 1.62 -5.38 3.67
N ARG A 153 2.76 -5.56 4.34
CA ARG A 153 4.03 -5.90 3.66
C ARG A 153 3.96 -7.25 2.94
N ARG A 154 3.00 -8.10 3.30
CA ARG A 154 2.74 -9.40 2.68
C ARG A 154 1.73 -9.33 1.54
N ALA A 155 1.05 -8.20 1.36
CA ALA A 155 0.16 -8.03 0.24
C ALA A 155 0.97 -7.87 -1.07
N PRO A 156 0.57 -8.53 -2.17
CA PRO A 156 1.37 -8.52 -3.39
C PRO A 156 1.63 -7.13 -3.96
N GLY A 157 2.91 -6.77 -4.07
CA GLY A 157 3.36 -5.50 -4.64
C GLY A 157 3.17 -4.31 -3.69
N VAL A 158 2.89 -4.53 -2.41
CA VAL A 158 2.86 -3.48 -1.39
C VAL A 158 4.21 -3.46 -0.68
N THR A 159 4.81 -2.28 -0.62
CA THR A 159 6.03 -2.00 0.13
C THR A 159 5.78 -0.86 1.10
N LEU A 160 6.66 -0.71 2.08
CA LEU A 160 6.67 0.42 3.00
C LEU A 160 8.06 1.02 2.93
N ASP A 161 8.15 2.34 2.79
CA ASP A 161 9.42 3.03 2.96
C ASP A 161 9.76 3.21 4.44
N ASN A 162 10.85 3.94 4.68
CA ASN A 162 11.44 4.04 6.01
C ASN A 162 10.65 4.94 6.96
N ASN A 163 9.79 5.82 6.42
CA ASN A 163 8.86 6.63 7.20
C ASN A 163 7.53 5.89 7.43
N ASN A 164 7.49 4.58 7.12
CA ASN A 164 6.28 3.76 7.10
C ASN A 164 5.22 4.27 6.10
N ASN A 165 5.62 5.00 5.04
CA ASN A 165 4.68 5.33 3.96
C ASN A 165 4.41 4.08 3.12
N ILE A 166 3.13 3.80 2.88
CA ILE A 166 2.71 2.67 2.05
C ILE A 166 2.89 3.02 0.58
N GLN A 167 3.56 2.12 -0.13
CA GLN A 167 3.82 2.20 -1.55
C GLN A 167 3.25 0.95 -2.24
N ILE A 168 2.77 1.12 -3.47
CA ILE A 168 2.42 -0.02 -4.32
C ILE A 168 3.38 0.01 -5.50
N ARG A 169 4.25 -1.01 -5.57
CA ARG A 169 5.22 -1.22 -6.65
C ARG A 169 6.13 -0.02 -6.88
N GLY A 170 6.68 0.52 -5.79
CA GLY A 170 7.56 1.70 -5.81
C GLY A 170 6.85 3.04 -6.04
N LYS A 171 5.51 3.05 -6.19
CA LYS A 171 4.72 4.29 -6.29
C LYS A 171 4.19 4.69 -4.91
N SER A 172 4.58 5.88 -4.45
CA SER A 172 4.09 6.52 -3.22
C SER A 172 2.76 7.25 -3.44
N GLY A 173 1.95 7.40 -2.40
CA GLY A 173 0.62 8.06 -2.50
C GLY A 173 -0.55 7.08 -2.63
N VAL A 174 -0.38 5.87 -2.07
CA VAL A 174 -1.40 4.82 -2.03
C VAL A 174 -2.56 5.27 -1.14
N ILE A 175 -3.79 5.15 -1.65
CA ILE A 175 -4.97 5.39 -0.82
C ILE A 175 -5.24 4.13 0.00
N VAL A 176 -5.08 4.21 1.31
CA VAL A 176 -5.31 3.07 2.21
C VAL A 176 -6.71 3.12 2.76
N GLN A 177 -7.47 2.06 2.55
CA GLN A 177 -8.85 1.88 2.99
C GLN A 177 -8.92 0.77 4.04
N ILE A 178 -9.81 0.94 5.02
CA ILE A 178 -10.23 -0.12 5.94
C ILE A 178 -11.74 -0.28 5.76
N ASP A 179 -12.18 -1.45 5.31
CA ASP A 179 -13.55 -1.74 4.90
C ASP A 179 -14.08 -0.73 3.86
N GLY A 180 -13.27 -0.40 2.86
CA GLY A 180 -13.58 0.58 1.83
C GLY A 180 -13.51 2.04 2.30
N LYS A 181 -13.28 2.29 3.60
CA LYS A 181 -13.20 3.64 4.18
C LYS A 181 -11.76 4.10 4.16
N THR A 182 -11.44 5.15 3.43
CA THR A 182 -10.06 5.68 3.43
C THR A 182 -9.63 6.13 4.81
N SER A 183 -8.41 5.76 5.18
CA SER A 183 -7.72 6.28 6.33
C SER A 183 -7.20 7.68 6.01
N PHE A 184 -7.45 8.61 6.93
CA PHE A 184 -7.04 10.01 6.82
C PHE A 184 -5.89 10.35 7.76
N LEU A 185 -5.28 9.30 8.30
CA LEU A 185 -4.12 9.37 9.16
C LEU A 185 -2.89 9.64 8.28
N ASN A 186 -1.96 10.45 8.78
CA ASN A 186 -0.64 10.53 8.16
C ASN A 186 0.05 9.15 8.25
N SER A 187 1.18 8.97 7.57
CA SER A 187 1.79 7.64 7.45
C SER A 187 2.21 7.02 8.79
N GLU A 188 2.67 7.82 9.75
CA GLU A 188 3.03 7.34 11.09
C GLU A 188 1.78 6.92 11.89
N GLU A 189 0.74 7.76 11.88
CA GLU A 189 -0.55 7.50 12.53
C GLU A 189 -1.24 6.27 11.91
N LEU A 190 -1.22 6.15 10.58
CA LEU A 190 -1.75 5.00 9.86
C LEU A 190 -0.98 3.74 10.22
N ALA A 191 0.35 3.80 10.26
CA ALA A 191 1.16 2.68 10.71
C ALA A 191 0.81 2.24 12.14
N ASN A 192 0.57 3.17 13.05
CA ASN A 192 0.12 2.87 14.41
C ASN A 192 -1.28 2.25 14.46
N LEU A 193 -2.24 2.77 13.68
CA LEU A 193 -3.56 2.16 13.55
C LEU A 193 -3.44 0.72 13.04
N LEU A 194 -2.66 0.50 11.99
CA LEU A 194 -2.50 -0.81 11.38
C LEU A 194 -1.81 -1.80 12.33
N ARG A 195 -0.85 -1.36 13.14
CA ARG A 195 -0.25 -2.17 14.21
C ARG A 195 -1.25 -2.58 15.29
N SER A 196 -2.31 -1.80 15.50
CA SER A 196 -3.41 -2.17 16.43
C SER A 196 -4.35 -3.22 15.85
N LEU A 197 -4.43 -3.33 14.52
CA LEU A 197 -5.20 -4.37 13.86
C LEU A 197 -4.43 -5.69 13.93
N ASN A 198 -5.12 -6.78 14.24
CA ASN A 198 -4.51 -8.09 14.08
C ASN A 198 -4.81 -8.65 12.69
N ALA A 199 -3.84 -9.34 12.11
CA ALA A 199 -4.06 -10.05 10.87
C ALA A 199 -5.23 -11.05 10.94
N SER A 200 -5.48 -11.67 12.10
CA SER A 200 -6.63 -12.56 12.29
C SER A 200 -7.99 -11.87 12.16
N ASP A 201 -8.04 -10.54 12.26
CA ASP A 201 -9.28 -9.75 12.17
C ASP A 201 -9.48 -9.21 10.75
N ILE A 202 -8.46 -9.33 9.91
CA ILE A 202 -8.46 -8.96 8.51
C ILE A 202 -8.88 -10.22 7.74
N GLU A 203 -9.98 -10.15 7.00
CA GLU A 203 -10.44 -11.21 6.09
C GLU A 203 -9.48 -11.33 4.91
N ARG A 204 -9.16 -10.18 4.32
CA ARG A 204 -8.37 -10.08 3.11
C ARG A 204 -7.82 -8.67 2.92
N ILE A 205 -6.69 -8.56 2.24
CA ILE A 205 -6.15 -7.30 1.73
C ILE A 205 -6.37 -7.25 0.23
N GLU A 206 -6.98 -6.17 -0.23
CA GLU A 206 -7.27 -5.93 -1.63
C GLU A 206 -6.31 -4.86 -2.17
N VAL A 207 -5.39 -5.26 -3.05
CA VAL A 207 -4.48 -4.36 -3.76
C VAL A 207 -5.08 -4.02 -5.11
N ILE A 208 -5.52 -2.78 -5.27
CA ILE A 208 -6.18 -2.25 -6.46
C ILE A 208 -5.18 -1.34 -7.19
N THR A 209 -4.38 -1.91 -8.08
CA THR A 209 -3.36 -1.15 -8.84
C THR A 209 -3.97 -0.35 -9.99
N ASN A 210 -5.10 -0.82 -10.54
CA ASN A 210 -5.86 -0.14 -11.58
C ASN A 210 -7.33 -0.02 -11.15
N PRO A 211 -7.66 0.93 -10.24
CA PRO A 211 -9.04 1.09 -9.80
C PRO A 211 -9.97 1.45 -10.96
N SER A 212 -11.17 0.86 -10.96
CA SER A 212 -12.20 1.05 -11.98
C SER A 212 -12.75 2.48 -12.05
N ALA A 213 -13.59 2.76 -13.05
CA ALA A 213 -14.18 4.08 -13.30
C ALA A 213 -15.02 4.63 -12.12
N ARG A 214 -15.42 3.77 -11.18
CA ARG A 214 -16.12 4.17 -9.94
C ARG A 214 -15.23 5.04 -9.04
N TYR A 215 -13.94 4.74 -9.00
CA TYR A 215 -13.00 5.48 -8.18
C TYR A 215 -12.61 6.79 -8.88
N ASP A 216 -12.13 7.75 -8.10
CA ASP A 216 -11.63 8.99 -8.69
C ASP A 216 -10.46 8.71 -9.64
N ALA A 217 -10.39 9.52 -10.69
CA ALA A 217 -9.27 9.50 -11.61
C ALA A 217 -7.98 10.03 -10.95
N SER A 218 -8.13 10.76 -9.83
CA SER A 218 -7.05 11.22 -8.97
C SER A 218 -6.49 10.10 -8.10
N GLY A 219 -5.16 10.06 -7.95
CA GLY A 219 -4.45 9.04 -7.17
C GLY A 219 -3.80 7.98 -8.08
N ASN A 220 -2.55 8.22 -8.47
CA ASN A 220 -1.77 7.40 -9.41
C ASN A 220 -1.10 6.16 -8.82
N SER A 221 -1.25 5.93 -7.52
CA SER A 221 -0.45 4.92 -6.79
C SER A 221 -1.27 3.72 -6.33
N GLY A 222 -2.54 3.63 -6.73
CA GLY A 222 -3.43 2.52 -6.40
C GLY A 222 -4.14 2.68 -5.05
N ILE A 223 -5.03 1.74 -4.76
CA ILE A 223 -5.81 1.68 -3.53
C ILE A 223 -5.49 0.37 -2.82
N LEU A 224 -5.20 0.44 -1.53
CA LEU A 224 -4.98 -0.71 -0.67
C LEU A 224 -6.14 -0.81 0.31
N ASN A 225 -7.05 -1.76 0.10
CA ASN A 225 -8.23 -1.91 0.94
C ASN A 225 -8.11 -3.13 1.87
N ILE A 226 -8.02 -2.87 3.16
CA ILE A 226 -7.98 -3.86 4.23
C ILE A 226 -9.42 -4.19 4.60
N VAL A 227 -9.86 -5.41 4.28
CA VAL A 227 -11.22 -5.86 4.58
C VAL A 227 -11.19 -6.69 5.85
N MET A 228 -12.01 -6.30 6.83
CA MET A 228 -12.11 -6.98 8.12
C MET A 228 -13.04 -8.20 8.02
N LYS A 229 -12.80 -9.23 8.84
CA LYS A 229 -13.59 -10.46 8.90
C LYS A 229 -15.03 -10.21 9.29
N LYS A 230 -15.96 -10.73 8.48
CA LYS A 230 -17.41 -10.66 8.73
C LYS A 230 -17.89 -11.87 9.53
N GLU A 231 -17.81 -11.81 10.86
CA GLU A 231 -18.36 -12.91 11.71
C GLU A 231 -19.86 -12.76 11.97
N ARG A 232 -20.59 -13.73 12.53
CA ARG A 232 -22.07 -13.86 12.35
C ARG A 232 -22.96 -13.39 13.52
N GLY A 233 -22.40 -12.96 14.64
CA GLY A 233 -23.06 -12.69 15.91
C GLY A 233 -23.58 -11.26 16.12
N MET A 234 -24.51 -11.13 17.06
CA MET A 234 -24.91 -9.88 17.72
C MET A 234 -24.20 -9.77 19.07
N GLY A 235 -24.09 -8.56 19.62
CA GLY A 235 -23.46 -8.31 20.91
C GLY A 235 -22.36 -7.26 20.83
N THR A 236 -21.60 -7.17 21.90
CA THR A 236 -20.49 -6.22 22.06
C THR A 236 -19.16 -6.94 21.91
N ASN A 237 -18.23 -6.34 21.19
CA ASN A 237 -16.84 -6.75 21.19
C ASN A 237 -15.90 -5.53 21.18
N GLY A 238 -14.64 -5.79 21.51
CA GLY A 238 -13.63 -4.76 21.52
C GLY A 238 -12.23 -5.31 21.68
N ALA A 239 -11.28 -4.39 21.50
CA ALA A 239 -9.86 -4.65 21.68
C ALA A 239 -9.18 -3.43 22.30
N ILE A 240 -8.25 -3.68 23.21
CA ILE A 240 -7.34 -2.69 23.77
C ILE A 240 -5.94 -3.04 23.30
N SER A 241 -5.24 -2.07 22.71
CA SER A 241 -3.84 -2.22 22.30
C SER A 241 -2.98 -1.19 23.01
N LEU A 242 -1.89 -1.68 23.60
CA LEU A 242 -0.85 -0.89 24.27
C LEU A 242 0.46 -1.14 23.53
N SER A 243 1.17 -0.08 23.17
CA SER A 243 2.51 -0.19 22.58
C SER A 243 3.48 0.74 23.27
N GLY A 244 4.71 0.27 23.43
CA GLY A 244 5.85 1.06 23.90
C GLY A 244 7.06 0.76 23.02
N ALA A 245 7.84 1.80 22.72
CA ALA A 245 9.09 1.67 21.99
C ALA A 245 10.17 2.55 22.64
N TYR A 246 11.40 2.06 22.62
CA TYR A 246 12.57 2.75 23.13
C TYR A 246 13.76 2.55 22.18
N GLY A 247 14.33 3.65 21.70
CA GLY A 247 15.58 3.71 20.94
C GLY A 247 16.43 4.86 21.46
N ARG A 248 16.71 5.85 20.59
CA ARG A 248 17.22 7.16 21.00
C ARG A 248 16.19 7.94 21.80
N GLN A 249 14.91 7.77 21.46
CA GLN A 249 13.79 8.38 22.16
C GLN A 249 12.75 7.32 22.53
N TYR A 250 11.75 7.70 23.31
CA TYR A 250 10.67 6.82 23.72
C TYR A 250 9.34 7.22 23.09
N SER A 251 8.51 6.23 22.82
CA SER A 251 7.12 6.44 22.45
C SER A 251 6.23 5.41 23.13
N ALA A 252 4.98 5.80 23.37
CA ALA A 252 3.95 4.94 23.92
C ALA A 252 2.62 5.29 23.26
N ASN A 253 1.84 4.28 22.87
CA ASN A 253 0.53 4.49 22.30
C ASN A 253 -0.49 3.56 22.94
N THR A 254 -1.74 3.99 22.97
CA THR A 254 -2.88 3.24 23.45
C THR A 254 -4.03 3.42 22.48
N SER A 255 -4.74 2.34 22.18
CA SER A 255 -5.97 2.41 21.41
C SER A 255 -7.03 1.48 21.96
N LEU A 256 -8.28 1.90 21.81
CA LEU A 256 -9.47 1.18 22.18
C LEU A 256 -10.39 1.09 20.97
N ASN A 257 -10.78 -0.13 20.61
CA ASN A 257 -11.79 -0.42 19.60
C ASN A 257 -13.01 -1.00 20.30
N LEU A 258 -14.19 -0.49 19.96
CA LEU A 258 -15.47 -0.98 20.46
C LEU A 258 -16.46 -1.11 19.32
N ASN A 259 -17.24 -2.18 19.33
CA ASN A 259 -18.36 -2.36 18.43
C ASN A 259 -19.51 -3.05 19.18
N HIS A 260 -20.72 -2.59 18.95
CA HIS A 260 -21.94 -3.18 19.45
C HIS A 260 -22.97 -3.27 18.34
N ARG A 261 -23.46 -4.48 18.08
CA ARG A 261 -24.43 -4.73 17.02
C ARG A 261 -25.63 -5.51 17.52
N ASN A 262 -26.81 -5.07 17.11
CA ASN A 262 -28.07 -5.80 17.22
C ASN A 262 -28.83 -5.74 15.87
N GLN A 263 -30.10 -6.13 15.87
CA GLN A 263 -30.92 -6.17 14.64
C GLN A 263 -31.21 -4.78 14.04
N ARG A 264 -31.23 -3.72 14.85
CA ARG A 264 -31.60 -2.36 14.42
C ARG A 264 -30.41 -1.43 14.28
N PHE A 265 -29.37 -1.64 15.10
CA PHE A 265 -28.24 -0.72 15.19
C PHE A 265 -26.92 -1.48 15.16
N ASN A 266 -25.93 -0.85 14.57
CA ASN A 266 -24.54 -1.22 14.64
C ASN A 266 -23.74 0.02 14.99
N ILE A 267 -23.28 0.12 16.23
CA ILE A 267 -22.55 1.28 16.77
C ILE A 267 -21.10 0.85 16.96
N PHE A 268 -20.18 1.57 16.35
CA PHE A 268 -18.76 1.29 16.42
C PHE A 268 -17.97 2.55 16.71
N GLY A 269 -16.85 2.38 17.39
CA GLY A 269 -15.93 3.46 17.66
C GLY A 269 -14.50 2.98 17.87
N ASN A 270 -13.57 3.87 17.58
CA ASN A 270 -12.17 3.73 17.93
C ASN A 270 -11.71 5.04 18.58
N LEU A 271 -10.92 4.91 19.63
CA LEU A 271 -10.20 6.01 20.26
C LEU A 271 -8.73 5.60 20.36
N GLY A 272 -7.84 6.43 19.84
CA GLY A 272 -6.40 6.25 19.91
C GLY A 272 -5.74 7.49 20.50
N GLY A 273 -4.71 7.28 21.29
CA GLY A 273 -3.90 8.36 21.86
C GLY A 273 -2.48 7.88 22.13
N GLY A 274 -1.52 8.78 22.05
CA GLY A 274 -0.13 8.42 22.27
C GLY A 274 0.73 9.58 22.70
N HIS A 275 1.96 9.22 23.03
CA HIS A 275 3.07 10.11 23.26
C HIS A 275 4.24 9.61 22.41
N SER A 276 4.78 10.47 21.56
CA SER A 276 5.94 10.15 20.75
C SER A 276 6.98 11.24 20.92
N ARG A 277 8.20 10.84 21.27
CA ARG A 277 9.40 11.67 21.13
C ARG A 277 10.26 11.03 20.06
N TRP A 278 10.83 11.85 19.19
CA TRP A 278 11.66 11.38 18.08
C TRP A 278 12.89 12.27 17.94
N GLU A 279 13.92 11.70 17.32
CA GLU A 279 15.16 12.39 17.01
C GLU A 279 15.59 12.04 15.59
N ASN A 280 15.87 13.06 14.80
CA ASN A 280 16.41 12.94 13.47
C ASN A 280 17.73 13.72 13.38
N GLY A 281 18.65 13.20 12.57
CA GLY A 281 19.85 13.91 12.16
C GLY A 281 19.87 14.12 10.66
N LEU A 282 20.45 15.23 10.24
CA LEU A 282 20.66 15.61 8.84
C LEU A 282 22.04 16.22 8.72
N ASP A 283 22.85 15.68 7.83
CA ASP A 283 24.13 16.24 7.42
C ASP A 283 24.02 16.62 5.95
N LEU A 284 24.34 17.86 5.61
CA LEU A 284 24.24 18.42 4.27
C LEU A 284 25.55 19.12 3.90
N TYR A 285 26.24 18.55 2.92
CA TYR A 285 27.43 19.15 2.32
C TYR A 285 27.06 19.72 0.95
N ARG A 286 27.12 21.04 0.81
CA ARG A 286 26.74 21.76 -0.42
C ARG A 286 27.93 22.50 -1.01
N ARG A 287 28.13 22.36 -2.31
CA ARG A 287 29.04 23.18 -3.12
C ARG A 287 28.20 24.00 -4.08
N GLN A 288 28.18 25.32 -3.87
CA GLN A 288 27.45 26.27 -4.71
C GLN A 288 28.16 27.62 -4.69
N ASN A 289 28.25 28.27 -5.86
CA ASN A 289 28.84 29.61 -6.04
C ASN A 289 30.22 29.79 -5.40
N GLU A 290 31.14 28.87 -5.68
CA GLU A 290 32.51 28.91 -5.15
C GLU A 290 32.59 28.89 -3.61
N ARG A 291 31.52 28.47 -2.94
CA ARG A 291 31.46 28.26 -1.48
C ARG A 291 31.10 26.83 -1.14
N ILE A 292 31.52 26.43 0.05
CA ILE A 292 31.17 25.18 0.69
C ILE A 292 30.32 25.49 1.92
N PHE A 293 29.23 24.76 2.07
CA PHE A 293 28.38 24.77 3.26
C PHE A 293 28.35 23.35 3.81
N ASP A 294 28.99 23.15 4.96
CA ASP A 294 29.01 21.86 5.67
C ASP A 294 28.11 21.97 6.90
N GLN A 295 26.88 21.49 6.75
CA GLN A 295 25.82 21.61 7.74
C GLN A 295 25.61 20.28 8.46
N SER A 296 25.55 20.35 9.79
CA SER A 296 25.03 19.26 10.62
C SER A 296 23.86 19.77 11.43
N GLN A 297 22.77 19.01 11.43
CA GLN A 297 21.52 19.36 12.08
C GLN A 297 21.03 18.19 12.94
N ARG A 298 20.60 18.52 14.16
CA ARG A 298 19.88 17.61 15.06
C ARG A 298 18.52 18.18 15.39
N GLN A 299 17.49 17.38 15.14
CA GLN A 299 16.10 17.74 15.39
C GLN A 299 15.49 16.78 16.40
N VAL A 300 14.86 17.33 17.43
CA VAL A 300 14.15 16.56 18.46
C VAL A 300 12.72 17.06 18.53
N GLY A 301 11.77 16.16 18.32
CA GLY A 301 10.36 16.48 18.36
C GLY A 301 9.60 15.71 19.43
N LYS A 302 8.49 16.30 19.87
CA LYS A 302 7.48 15.70 20.73
C LYS A 302 6.10 15.91 20.12
N SER A 303 5.32 14.84 20.09
CA SER A 303 3.94 14.83 19.66
C SER A 303 3.07 14.02 20.61
N ASN A 304 1.83 14.46 20.85
CA ASN A 304 0.83 13.69 21.60
C ASN A 304 -0.45 13.57 20.75
N PRO A 305 -0.46 12.73 19.71
CA PRO A 305 -1.62 12.60 18.84
C PRO A 305 -2.77 11.95 19.60
N VAL A 306 -3.99 12.42 19.34
CA VAL A 306 -5.23 11.74 19.69
C VAL A 306 -6.15 11.73 18.49
N ASN A 307 -6.70 10.56 18.22
CA ASN A 307 -7.64 10.33 17.14
C ASN A 307 -8.88 9.62 17.66
N GLY A 308 -10.02 9.95 17.08
CA GLY A 308 -11.30 9.36 17.45
C GLY A 308 -12.15 9.13 16.22
N ARG A 309 -12.89 8.03 16.22
CA ARG A 309 -13.89 7.72 15.20
C ARG A 309 -15.09 7.10 15.88
N VAL A 310 -16.27 7.54 15.49
CA VAL A 310 -17.54 6.95 15.91
C VAL A 310 -18.47 6.85 14.71
N GLY A 311 -19.22 5.76 14.63
CA GLY A 311 -20.20 5.57 13.58
C GLY A 311 -21.36 4.70 14.05
N MET A 312 -22.48 4.87 13.36
CA MET A 312 -23.68 4.07 13.57
C MET A 312 -24.29 3.71 12.22
N ASP A 313 -24.62 2.44 12.00
CA ASP A 313 -25.58 2.02 10.99
C ASP A 313 -26.94 1.78 11.66
N PHE A 314 -27.99 2.40 11.14
CA PHE A 314 -29.38 2.15 11.47
C PHE A 314 -30.04 1.34 10.36
N PHE A 315 -30.43 0.11 10.67
CA PHE A 315 -31.13 -0.79 9.76
C PHE A 315 -32.64 -0.52 9.87
N ILE A 316 -33.19 0.22 8.92
CA ILE A 316 -34.63 0.48 8.84
C ILE A 316 -35.37 -0.84 8.60
N ASN A 317 -34.84 -1.64 7.68
CA ASN A 317 -35.25 -3.00 7.37
C ASN A 317 -34.11 -3.72 6.63
N SER A 318 -34.37 -4.89 6.03
CA SER A 318 -33.37 -5.67 5.29
C SER A 318 -32.84 -4.99 4.03
N ARG A 319 -33.57 -4.02 3.46
CA ARG A 319 -33.24 -3.33 2.21
C ARG A 319 -32.66 -1.93 2.42
N HIS A 320 -33.04 -1.24 3.49
CA HIS A 320 -32.71 0.17 3.73
C HIS A 320 -31.82 0.37 4.96
N THR A 321 -30.72 1.10 4.79
CA THR A 321 -29.79 1.43 5.87
C THR A 321 -29.40 2.91 5.81
N ILE A 322 -29.41 3.59 6.96
CA ILE A 322 -28.85 4.93 7.14
C ILE A 322 -27.60 4.81 8.00
N GLY A 323 -26.50 5.42 7.57
CA GLY A 323 -25.24 5.42 8.29
C GLY A 323 -24.79 6.84 8.62
N ILE A 324 -24.32 7.05 9.85
CA ILE A 324 -23.57 8.26 10.23
C ILE A 324 -22.16 7.88 10.64
N LEU A 325 -21.20 8.76 10.34
CA LEU A 325 -19.81 8.58 10.72
C LEU A 325 -19.20 9.95 11.04
N ALA A 326 -18.55 10.04 12.19
CA ALA A 326 -17.71 11.17 12.55
C ALA A 326 -16.31 10.66 12.88
N SER A 327 -15.30 11.42 12.47
CA SER A 327 -13.91 11.15 12.84
C SER A 327 -13.15 12.46 13.01
N GLY A 328 -12.15 12.44 13.85
CA GLY A 328 -11.19 13.53 13.93
C GLY A 328 -9.87 13.08 14.52
N ASN A 329 -8.83 13.85 14.25
CA ASN A 329 -7.56 13.76 14.93
C ASN A 329 -7.03 15.15 15.28
N SER A 330 -6.34 15.22 16.40
CA SER A 330 -5.69 16.43 16.88
C SER A 330 -4.48 16.06 17.73
N HIS A 331 -3.64 17.05 18.03
CA HIS A 331 -2.52 16.88 18.94
C HIS A 331 -2.89 17.53 20.28
N PHE A 332 -2.83 16.76 21.37
CA PHE A 332 -3.01 17.31 22.72
C PHE A 332 -1.75 18.08 23.13
N GLY A 333 -1.91 19.40 23.29
CA GLY A 333 -0.80 20.34 23.34
C GLY A 333 -0.18 20.55 21.96
N ASP A 334 0.45 21.71 21.75
CA ASP A 334 1.13 21.95 20.48
C ASP A 334 2.25 20.92 20.31
N GLY A 335 2.29 20.24 19.15
CA GLY A 335 3.44 19.46 18.75
C GLY A 335 4.63 20.40 18.71
N LYS A 336 5.73 20.03 19.37
CA LYS A 336 6.93 20.88 19.45
C LYS A 336 8.08 20.14 18.85
N TRP A 337 8.85 20.82 18.03
CA TRP A 337 10.16 20.32 17.68
C TRP A 337 11.17 21.45 17.70
N ASP A 338 12.34 21.10 18.22
CA ASP A 338 13.51 21.93 18.27
C ASP A 338 14.50 21.36 17.26
N SER A 339 15.04 22.20 16.39
CA SER A 339 16.18 21.87 15.55
C SER A 339 17.33 22.79 15.86
N ASN A 340 18.52 22.20 15.96
CA ASN A 340 19.76 22.95 16.06
C ASN A 340 20.61 22.54 14.87
N SER A 341 20.92 23.50 14.02
CA SER A 341 21.82 23.33 12.89
C SER A 341 23.07 24.18 13.06
N ARG A 342 24.21 23.60 12.70
CA ARG A 342 25.50 24.28 12.63
C ARG A 342 26.04 24.10 11.22
N THR A 343 26.32 25.20 10.54
CA THR A 343 26.83 25.21 9.17
C THR A 343 28.18 25.91 9.13
N VAL A 344 29.23 25.19 8.75
CA VAL A 344 30.55 25.75 8.46
C VAL A 344 30.55 26.27 7.04
N ILE A 345 30.98 27.52 6.84
CA ILE A 345 31.02 28.18 5.55
C ILE A 345 32.47 28.49 5.20
N SER A 346 32.91 28.06 4.02
CA SER A 346 34.26 28.32 3.53
C SER A 346 34.27 28.59 2.03
N ALA A 347 35.32 29.24 1.53
CA ALA A 347 35.56 29.35 0.10
C ALA A 347 35.93 27.97 -0.48
N GLN A 348 35.39 27.62 -1.65
CA GLN A 348 35.69 26.38 -2.34
C GLN A 348 37.16 26.31 -2.79
N SER A 349 37.77 27.45 -3.09
CA SER A 349 39.19 27.55 -3.44
C SER A 349 40.12 27.27 -2.24
N GLN A 350 39.63 27.47 -1.01
CA GLN A 350 40.37 27.25 0.23
C GLN A 350 39.47 26.57 1.30
N PRO A 351 39.09 25.29 1.13
CA PRO A 351 38.12 24.62 2.01
C PRO A 351 38.54 24.55 3.48
N SER A 352 39.84 24.60 3.75
CA SER A 352 40.40 24.57 5.10
C SER A 352 40.37 25.92 5.81
N MET A 353 40.08 27.02 5.10
CA MET A 353 39.98 28.36 5.66
C MET A 353 38.50 28.69 5.87
N VAL A 354 38.02 28.50 7.10
CA VAL A 354 36.64 28.82 7.48
C VAL A 354 36.44 30.33 7.45
N ASP A 355 35.41 30.77 6.74
CA ASP A 355 35.00 32.17 6.66
C ASP A 355 34.10 32.51 7.85
N SER A 356 33.01 31.75 8.01
CA SER A 356 32.05 31.94 9.09
C SER A 356 31.35 30.65 9.48
N ILE A 357 30.71 30.66 10.66
CA ILE A 357 29.90 29.56 11.17
C ILE A 357 28.49 30.08 11.46
N LEU A 358 27.49 29.49 10.81
CA LEU A 358 26.08 29.76 11.09
C LEU A 358 25.57 28.77 12.13
N VAL A 359 25.12 29.28 13.26
CA VAL A 359 24.36 28.53 14.26
C VAL A 359 22.91 28.99 14.19
N ALA A 360 22.04 28.09 13.74
CA ALA A 360 20.61 28.35 13.64
C ALA A 360 19.82 27.38 14.53
N GLY A 361 19.05 27.94 15.45
CA GLY A 361 18.05 27.21 16.21
C GLY A 361 16.69 27.41 15.55
N ASN A 362 15.86 26.38 15.47
CA ASN A 362 14.47 26.51 15.05
C ASN A 362 13.57 25.86 16.09
N LYS A 363 12.70 26.66 16.70
CA LYS A 363 11.67 26.18 17.62
C LYS A 363 10.32 26.31 16.95
N THR A 364 9.74 25.17 16.60
CA THR A 364 8.43 25.13 15.94
C THR A 364 7.39 24.56 16.88
N THR A 365 6.25 25.24 16.95
CA THR A 365 5.01 24.74 17.56
C THR A 365 3.97 24.54 16.47
N SER A 366 3.31 23.39 16.49
CA SER A 366 2.29 23.04 15.50
C SER A 366 1.02 22.54 16.19
N ASN A 367 -0.12 23.03 15.73
CA ASN A 367 -1.43 22.59 16.16
C ASN A 367 -2.26 22.18 14.94
N ARG A 368 -2.65 20.91 14.92
CA ARG A 368 -3.46 20.35 13.85
C ARG A 368 -4.81 19.89 14.40
N LEU A 369 -5.88 20.21 13.68
CA LEU A 369 -7.21 19.70 13.92
C LEU A 369 -7.80 19.28 12.58
N ASN A 370 -8.07 18.00 12.42
CA ASN A 370 -8.79 17.50 11.27
C ASN A 370 -10.08 16.85 11.76
N THR A 371 -11.18 17.15 11.11
CA THR A 371 -12.49 16.58 11.42
C THR A 371 -13.20 16.22 10.12
N SER A 372 -13.97 15.13 10.14
CA SER A 372 -14.84 14.80 9.03
C SER A 372 -16.11 14.11 9.49
N PHE A 373 -17.18 14.41 8.76
CA PHE A 373 -18.51 13.88 8.95
C PHE A 373 -19.00 13.28 7.62
N ASN A 374 -19.65 12.12 7.70
CA ASN A 374 -20.27 11.44 6.57
C ASN A 374 -21.69 11.00 6.97
N LEU A 375 -22.63 11.26 6.07
CA LEU A 375 -23.98 10.72 6.07
C LEU A 375 -24.12 9.81 4.85
N ASN A 376 -24.53 8.56 5.10
CA ASN A 376 -24.69 7.54 4.07
C ASN A 376 -26.13 7.03 4.06
N TYR A 377 -26.67 6.81 2.87
CA TYR A 377 -27.87 6.02 2.64
C TYR A 377 -27.58 4.86 1.69
N ARG A 378 -28.14 3.68 1.99
CA ARG A 378 -28.09 2.53 1.10
C ARG A 378 -29.42 1.85 0.96
N PHE A 379 -29.72 1.51 -0.28
CA PHE A 379 -30.77 0.61 -0.68
C PHE A 379 -30.15 -0.62 -1.35
N VAL A 380 -30.55 -1.82 -0.91
CA VAL A 380 -30.18 -3.09 -1.53
C VAL A 380 -31.44 -3.87 -1.83
N ASP A 381 -31.55 -4.31 -3.08
CA ASP A 381 -32.54 -5.27 -3.53
C ASP A 381 -31.79 -6.45 -4.15
N ALA A 382 -31.48 -7.42 -3.29
CA ALA A 382 -30.67 -8.58 -3.63
C ALA A 382 -31.37 -9.51 -4.63
N GLU A 383 -32.71 -9.53 -4.65
CA GLU A 383 -33.52 -10.33 -5.58
C GLU A 383 -33.30 -9.85 -7.02
N ASN A 384 -33.26 -8.53 -7.23
CA ASN A 384 -33.05 -7.92 -8.56
C ASN A 384 -31.60 -7.49 -8.80
N GLY A 385 -30.66 -7.83 -7.91
CA GLY A 385 -29.25 -7.45 -8.01
C GLY A 385 -29.02 -5.94 -8.10
N ARG A 386 -29.82 -5.15 -7.38
CA ARG A 386 -29.78 -3.68 -7.37
C ARG A 386 -29.18 -3.15 -6.09
N GLU A 387 -28.29 -2.18 -6.21
CA GLU A 387 -27.77 -1.44 -5.07
C GLU A 387 -27.63 0.04 -5.40
N LEU A 388 -28.12 0.91 -4.51
CA LEU A 388 -27.97 2.35 -4.59
C LEU A 388 -27.30 2.82 -3.30
N THR A 389 -26.22 3.58 -3.44
CA THR A 389 -25.54 4.23 -2.31
C THR A 389 -25.42 5.72 -2.55
N ILE A 390 -25.81 6.52 -1.55
CA ILE A 390 -25.68 7.97 -1.55
C ILE A 390 -24.83 8.36 -0.35
N ASP A 391 -23.80 9.17 -0.58
CA ASP A 391 -22.86 9.66 0.42
C ASP A 391 -22.78 11.18 0.35
N ALA A 392 -22.90 11.81 1.52
CA ALA A 392 -22.69 13.22 1.71
C ALA A 392 -21.63 13.43 2.78
N ASP A 393 -20.58 14.18 2.46
CA ASP A 393 -19.41 14.33 3.31
C ASP A 393 -19.08 15.81 3.52
N ARG A 394 -18.56 16.10 4.71
CA ARG A 394 -17.95 17.38 5.05
C ARG A 394 -16.68 17.12 5.84
N ALA A 395 -15.58 17.74 5.45
CA ALA A 395 -14.34 17.74 6.23
C ALA A 395 -13.79 19.14 6.42
N TYR A 396 -13.18 19.33 7.58
CA TYR A 396 -12.53 20.56 7.98
C TYR A 396 -11.15 20.23 8.52
N PHE A 397 -10.15 20.88 7.95
CA PHE A 397 -8.76 20.78 8.36
C PHE A 397 -8.28 22.15 8.77
N ARG A 398 -7.52 22.18 9.86
CA ARG A 398 -6.84 23.36 10.34
C ARG A 398 -5.43 22.96 10.75
N ASN A 399 -4.44 23.64 10.19
CA ASN A 399 -3.07 23.60 10.64
C ASN A 399 -2.69 25.00 11.15
N ARG A 400 -1.92 25.08 12.22
CA ARG A 400 -1.31 26.32 12.69
C ARG A 400 0.13 25.99 13.02
N ASN A 401 1.05 26.60 12.29
CA ASN A 401 2.47 26.47 12.54
C ASN A 401 3.00 27.84 12.99
N ASP A 402 3.76 27.85 14.08
CA ASP A 402 4.50 29.01 14.56
C ASP A 402 5.94 28.57 14.79
N ALA A 403 6.86 29.12 13.99
CA ALA A 403 8.27 28.79 14.03
C ALA A 403 9.10 30.03 14.33
N TYR A 404 9.92 29.95 15.37
CA TYR A 404 10.93 30.95 15.71
C TYR A 404 12.32 30.44 15.31
N GLN A 405 13.01 31.20 14.48
CA GLN A 405 14.28 30.82 13.88
C GLN A 405 15.33 31.93 14.06
N PRO A 406 16.10 31.90 15.16
CA PRO A 406 17.29 32.70 15.29
C PRO A 406 18.43 32.17 14.41
N ASN A 407 19.08 33.06 13.66
CA ASN A 407 20.26 32.75 12.84
C ASN A 407 21.42 33.63 13.32
N ARG A 408 22.50 33.01 13.82
CA ARG A 408 23.66 33.70 14.36
C ARG A 408 24.91 33.32 13.60
N TYR A 409 25.60 34.30 13.06
CA TYR A 409 26.85 34.12 12.34
C TYR A 409 28.02 34.46 13.25
N PHE A 410 28.95 33.52 13.38
CA PHE A 410 30.18 33.68 14.14
C PHE A 410 31.41 33.64 13.23
N ASN A 411 32.54 34.11 13.75
CA ASN A 411 33.85 33.92 13.15
C ASN A 411 34.31 32.44 13.20
N PHE A 412 35.48 32.16 12.62
CA PHE A 412 35.98 30.79 12.37
C PHE A 412 36.15 29.90 13.63
N ASP A 413 36.29 30.50 14.82
CA ASP A 413 36.46 29.78 16.09
C ASP A 413 35.27 29.96 17.06
N GLU A 414 34.17 30.54 16.59
CA GLU A 414 32.96 30.85 17.37
C GLU A 414 33.19 31.79 18.58
N SER A 415 34.26 32.57 18.59
CA SER A 415 34.57 33.51 19.66
C SER A 415 33.87 34.86 19.54
N GLU A 416 33.51 35.29 18.31
CA GLU A 416 32.90 36.59 18.02
C GLU A 416 31.62 36.44 17.19
N LEU A 417 30.54 37.10 17.63
CA LEU A 417 29.29 37.20 16.87
C LEU A 417 29.42 38.28 15.80
N LEU A 418 29.36 37.89 14.53
CA LEU A 418 29.46 38.78 13.37
C LEU A 418 28.12 39.43 13.04
N SER A 419 27.02 38.66 13.07
CA SER A 419 25.67 39.16 12.83
C SER A 419 24.59 38.21 13.37
N GLU A 420 23.38 38.75 13.60
CA GLU A 420 22.21 37.98 14.05
C GLU A 420 20.96 38.39 13.25
N ASN A 421 20.27 37.40 12.70
CA ASN A 421 19.05 37.54 11.92
C ASN A 421 17.95 36.65 12.50
N ASN A 422 17.05 37.26 13.26
CA ASN A 422 15.98 36.54 13.96
C ASN A 422 14.66 36.65 13.20
N PHE A 423 14.07 35.50 12.88
CA PHE A 423 12.81 35.42 12.14
C PHE A 423 11.75 34.66 12.93
N ARG A 424 10.50 35.01 12.68
CA ARG A 424 9.34 34.23 13.12
C ARG A 424 8.35 34.09 11.97
N THR A 425 7.83 32.89 11.77
CA THR A 425 6.80 32.62 10.78
C THR A 425 5.55 32.08 11.46
N ARG A 426 4.39 32.57 11.04
CA ARG A 426 3.09 32.05 11.44
C ARG A 426 2.31 31.70 10.19
N ALA A 427 2.02 30.41 10.01
CA ALA A 427 1.41 29.88 8.81
C ALA A 427 0.12 29.09 9.14
N PRO A 428 -0.97 29.76 9.56
CA PRO A 428 -2.26 29.10 9.66
C PRO A 428 -2.80 28.70 8.28
N SER A 429 -3.31 27.49 8.17
CA SER A 429 -4.06 27.04 7.01
C SER A 429 -5.37 26.39 7.40
N THR A 430 -6.40 26.62 6.59
CA THR A 430 -7.69 25.93 6.70
C THR A 430 -8.10 25.35 5.37
N ILE A 431 -8.71 24.16 5.41
CA ILE A 431 -9.23 23.49 4.22
C ILE A 431 -10.63 22.98 4.54
N ASN A 432 -11.59 23.42 3.75
CA ASN A 432 -12.97 22.97 3.79
C ASN A 432 -13.25 22.11 2.57
N ILE A 433 -13.75 20.89 2.79
CA ILE A 433 -14.11 19.96 1.72
C ILE A 433 -15.56 19.54 1.93
N HIS A 434 -16.34 19.55 0.85
CA HIS A 434 -17.67 18.95 0.83
C HIS A 434 -17.81 18.09 -0.43
N SER A 435 -18.44 16.93 -0.30
CA SER A 435 -18.76 16.09 -1.46
C SER A 435 -20.15 15.49 -1.38
N LEU A 436 -20.71 15.25 -2.55
CA LEU A 436 -21.91 14.47 -2.76
C LEU A 436 -21.62 13.39 -3.79
N LYS A 437 -21.96 12.15 -3.48
CA LYS A 437 -21.71 11.00 -4.34
C LYS A 437 -22.94 10.10 -4.38
N ALA A 438 -23.27 9.60 -5.56
CA ALA A 438 -24.32 8.61 -5.76
C ALA A 438 -23.80 7.52 -6.72
N ASP A 439 -23.80 6.28 -6.26
CA ASP A 439 -23.44 5.10 -7.06
C ASP A 439 -24.66 4.18 -7.19
N PHE A 440 -24.88 3.67 -8.40
CA PHE A 440 -25.90 2.68 -8.71
C PHE A 440 -25.28 1.45 -9.37
N ASP A 441 -25.61 0.28 -8.84
CA ASP A 441 -25.15 -1.03 -9.26
C ASP A 441 -26.33 -1.88 -9.69
N GLN A 442 -26.21 -2.53 -10.85
CA GLN A 442 -27.23 -3.43 -11.39
C GLN A 442 -26.58 -4.66 -12.02
N LYS A 443 -26.95 -5.84 -11.51
CA LYS A 443 -26.72 -7.12 -12.19
C LYS A 443 -27.77 -7.27 -13.30
N LEU A 444 -27.35 -7.39 -14.56
CA LEU A 444 -28.26 -7.58 -15.70
C LEU A 444 -28.65 -9.06 -15.83
N ASN A 445 -27.67 -9.95 -15.61
CA ASN A 445 -27.83 -11.40 -15.56
C ASN A 445 -26.63 -12.02 -14.80
N ASP A 446 -26.51 -13.34 -14.77
CA ASP A 446 -25.43 -14.02 -14.05
C ASP A 446 -24.02 -13.73 -14.55
N GLN A 447 -23.89 -13.29 -15.79
CA GLN A 447 -22.62 -13.05 -16.45
C GLN A 447 -22.29 -11.56 -16.62
N LEU A 448 -23.26 -10.65 -16.46
CA LEU A 448 -23.10 -9.25 -16.81
C LEU A 448 -23.68 -8.32 -15.74
N SER A 449 -22.91 -7.28 -15.43
CA SER A 449 -23.24 -6.23 -14.48
C SER A 449 -22.81 -4.88 -15.02
N PHE A 450 -23.53 -3.82 -14.64
CA PHE A 450 -23.08 -2.45 -14.86
C PHE A 450 -23.18 -1.64 -13.57
N ALA A 451 -22.31 -0.65 -13.48
CA ALA A 451 -22.29 0.35 -12.44
C ALA A 451 -22.22 1.74 -13.07
N THR A 452 -22.99 2.67 -12.55
CA THR A 452 -22.90 4.08 -12.94
C THR A 452 -22.97 4.96 -11.70
N GLY A 453 -22.47 6.17 -11.78
CA GLY A 453 -22.53 7.08 -10.66
C GLY A 453 -22.14 8.50 -11.01
N PHE A 454 -22.45 9.38 -10.07
CA PHE A 454 -22.15 10.80 -10.12
C PHE A 454 -21.44 11.22 -8.84
N LYS A 455 -20.47 12.12 -8.98
CA LYS A 455 -19.76 12.72 -7.85
C LYS A 455 -19.55 14.21 -8.09
N TYR A 456 -19.75 15.00 -7.04
CA TYR A 456 -19.37 16.40 -6.96
C TYR A 456 -18.49 16.62 -5.73
N THR A 457 -17.37 17.32 -5.89
CA THR A 457 -16.56 17.81 -4.78
C THR A 457 -16.30 19.30 -4.91
N GLY A 458 -16.40 20.02 -3.80
CA GLY A 458 -15.91 21.39 -3.65
C GLY A 458 -14.87 21.47 -2.55
N VAL A 459 -13.76 22.16 -2.85
CA VAL A 459 -12.67 22.42 -1.92
C VAL A 459 -12.38 23.91 -1.87
N GLU A 460 -12.26 24.42 -0.66
CA GLU A 460 -11.82 25.79 -0.38
C GLU A 460 -10.63 25.72 0.58
N THR A 461 -9.52 26.33 0.21
CA THR A 461 -8.34 26.45 1.07
C THR A 461 -8.02 27.91 1.31
N ASP A 462 -7.68 28.24 2.55
CA ASP A 462 -7.15 29.54 2.94
C ASP A 462 -5.83 29.31 3.67
N ASN A 463 -4.74 29.75 3.05
CA ASN A 463 -3.40 29.67 3.63
C ASN A 463 -2.89 31.09 3.84
N ASP A 464 -2.71 31.48 5.10
CA ASP A 464 -2.16 32.77 5.47
C ASP A 464 -0.74 32.56 5.99
N PHE A 465 0.24 33.21 5.37
CA PHE A 465 1.65 33.10 5.73
C PHE A 465 2.14 34.48 6.18
N ASN A 466 2.37 34.61 7.48
CA ASN A 466 2.89 35.84 8.07
C ASN A 466 4.36 35.67 8.44
N PHE A 467 5.19 36.55 7.93
CA PHE A 467 6.62 36.61 8.19
C PHE A 467 6.95 37.82 9.06
N PHE A 468 7.71 37.61 10.13
CA PHE A 468 8.14 38.64 11.05
C PHE A 468 9.67 38.65 11.17
N ARG A 469 10.27 39.84 11.15
CA ARG A 469 11.63 40.07 11.62
C ARG A 469 11.57 40.45 13.09
N ILE A 470 12.40 39.83 13.90
CA ILE A 470 12.55 40.20 15.31
C ILE A 470 13.67 41.24 15.40
N LEU A 471 13.35 42.43 15.90
CA LEU A 471 14.31 43.50 16.11
C LEU A 471 15.17 43.25 17.36
N GLU A 472 16.22 44.04 17.54
CA GLU A 472 17.16 43.88 18.67
C GLU A 472 16.49 44.06 20.05
N ASP A 473 15.42 44.85 20.14
CA ASP A 473 14.61 45.05 21.35
C ASP A 473 13.57 43.95 21.59
N GLY A 474 13.47 42.98 20.67
CA GLY A 474 12.51 41.88 20.69
C GLY A 474 11.16 42.19 20.03
N GLU A 475 10.97 43.36 19.43
CA GLU A 475 9.73 43.69 18.71
C GLU A 475 9.56 42.85 17.44
N GLU A 476 8.35 42.32 17.21
CA GLU A 476 8.00 41.60 15.98
C GLU A 476 7.57 42.60 14.89
N MET A 477 8.42 42.86 13.92
CA MET A 477 8.09 43.67 12.74
C MET A 477 7.61 42.76 11.61
N ARG A 478 6.32 42.82 11.27
CA ARG A 478 5.77 42.09 10.11
C ARG A 478 6.42 42.60 8.82
N ASP A 479 6.90 41.67 8.01
CA ASP A 479 7.45 41.96 6.70
C ASP A 479 6.36 41.74 5.64
N ALA A 480 5.75 42.84 5.18
CA ALA A 480 4.70 42.78 4.16
C ALA A 480 5.20 42.29 2.79
N ALA A 481 6.50 42.39 2.50
CA ALA A 481 7.06 41.87 1.25
C ALA A 481 7.19 40.34 1.28
N ARG A 482 7.24 39.73 2.47
CA ARG A 482 7.39 38.28 2.71
C ARG A 482 6.18 37.61 3.33
N SER A 483 5.13 38.38 3.66
CA SER A 483 3.84 37.86 4.13
C SER A 483 2.83 37.82 2.98
N ASN A 484 1.80 36.98 3.09
CA ASN A 484 0.77 36.80 2.05
C ASN A 484 -0.40 35.94 2.52
N GLN A 485 -1.44 35.89 1.68
CA GLN A 485 -2.55 34.95 1.80
C GLN A 485 -2.86 34.31 0.43
N PHE A 486 -2.95 32.99 0.38
CA PHE A 486 -3.33 32.23 -0.80
C PHE A 486 -4.67 31.52 -0.59
N ILE A 487 -5.68 31.95 -1.34
CA ILE A 487 -7.03 31.36 -1.32
C ILE A 487 -7.23 30.55 -2.60
N TYR A 488 -7.67 29.31 -2.47
CA TYR A 488 -7.91 28.42 -3.60
C TYR A 488 -9.29 27.77 -3.52
N ASP A 489 -10.10 27.95 -4.57
CA ASP A 489 -11.40 27.30 -4.75
C ASP A 489 -11.30 26.30 -5.92
N GLU A 490 -11.72 25.06 -5.69
CA GLU A 490 -11.76 24.02 -6.72
C GLU A 490 -13.06 23.24 -6.65
N LYS A 491 -13.68 23.06 -7.81
CA LYS A 491 -14.93 22.31 -8.00
C LYS A 491 -14.71 21.24 -9.06
N VAL A 492 -14.96 19.99 -8.70
CA VAL A 492 -14.84 18.82 -9.58
C VAL A 492 -16.19 18.14 -9.68
N SER A 493 -16.69 17.99 -10.92
CA SER A 493 -17.90 17.22 -11.22
C SER A 493 -17.52 16.01 -12.06
N ALA A 494 -18.05 14.84 -11.73
CA ALA A 494 -17.70 13.59 -12.39
C ALA A 494 -18.90 12.68 -12.60
N ALA A 495 -18.89 11.95 -13.71
CA ALA A 495 -19.83 10.89 -14.00
C ALA A 495 -19.08 9.68 -14.58
N TYR A 496 -19.57 8.48 -14.31
CA TYR A 496 -18.94 7.27 -14.82
C TYR A 496 -19.95 6.19 -15.24
N LEU A 497 -19.48 5.32 -16.12
CA LEU A 497 -20.11 4.05 -16.46
C LEU A 497 -19.04 2.95 -16.41
N SER A 498 -19.36 1.80 -15.83
CA SER A 498 -18.52 0.61 -15.83
C SER A 498 -19.37 -0.61 -16.12
N ILE A 499 -18.83 -1.51 -16.93
CA ILE A 499 -19.45 -2.79 -17.31
C ILE A 499 -18.45 -3.88 -16.94
N SER A 500 -18.92 -4.93 -16.29
CA SER A 500 -18.11 -6.08 -15.93
C SER A 500 -18.88 -7.38 -16.12
N GLY A 501 -18.15 -8.43 -16.52
CA GLY A 501 -18.76 -9.72 -16.75
C GLY A 501 -17.79 -10.82 -17.13
N THR A 502 -18.38 -11.97 -17.46
CA THR A 502 -17.69 -13.17 -17.93
C THR A 502 -18.02 -13.38 -19.40
N ILE A 503 -17.01 -13.44 -20.27
CA ILE A 503 -17.18 -13.67 -21.72
C ILE A 503 -17.38 -15.17 -21.98
N VAL A 504 -16.52 -15.99 -21.38
CA VAL A 504 -16.56 -17.47 -21.33
C VAL A 504 -16.12 -17.91 -19.94
N GLU A 505 -16.39 -19.15 -19.51
CA GLU A 505 -16.21 -19.62 -18.11
C GLU A 505 -14.88 -19.24 -17.45
N ASN A 506 -13.80 -19.17 -18.23
CA ASN A 506 -12.45 -18.86 -17.80
C ASN A 506 -11.94 -17.46 -18.22
N LEU A 507 -12.76 -16.61 -18.84
CA LEU A 507 -12.37 -15.27 -19.28
C LEU A 507 -13.34 -14.22 -18.75
N SER A 508 -12.87 -13.36 -17.86
CA SER A 508 -13.63 -12.23 -17.31
C SER A 508 -13.06 -10.89 -17.75
N PHE A 509 -13.93 -9.88 -17.83
CA PHE A 509 -13.55 -8.54 -18.24
C PHE A 509 -14.21 -7.48 -17.34
N GLN A 510 -13.59 -6.32 -17.30
CA GLN A 510 -14.17 -5.10 -16.79
C GLN A 510 -13.70 -3.93 -17.64
N SER A 511 -14.62 -3.07 -18.03
CA SER A 511 -14.29 -1.82 -18.71
C SER A 511 -15.08 -0.69 -18.09
N GLY A 512 -14.52 0.51 -18.08
CA GLY A 512 -15.21 1.68 -17.61
C GLY A 512 -14.68 2.96 -18.22
N LEU A 513 -15.54 3.96 -18.25
CA LEU A 513 -15.23 5.30 -18.70
C LEU A 513 -15.75 6.29 -17.66
N ARG A 514 -14.87 7.21 -17.25
CA ARG A 514 -15.20 8.31 -16.36
C ARG A 514 -14.89 9.63 -17.05
N MET A 515 -15.77 10.61 -16.91
CA MET A 515 -15.53 11.99 -17.31
C MET A 515 -15.46 12.85 -16.05
N GLU A 516 -14.45 13.70 -15.96
CA GLU A 516 -14.36 14.73 -14.91
C GLU A 516 -14.27 16.12 -15.55
N HIS A 517 -14.99 17.08 -15.00
CA HIS A 517 -14.85 18.50 -15.30
C HIS A 517 -14.37 19.23 -14.05
N THR A 518 -13.25 19.94 -14.17
CA THR A 518 -12.61 20.69 -13.07
C THR A 518 -12.65 22.18 -13.37
N ARG A 519 -13.08 22.97 -12.39
CA ARG A 519 -12.93 24.43 -12.38
C ARG A 519 -12.20 24.84 -11.10
N SER A 520 -11.16 25.66 -11.24
CA SER A 520 -10.47 26.21 -10.07
C SER A 520 -10.02 27.66 -10.27
N THR A 521 -9.90 28.35 -9.15
CA THR A 521 -9.38 29.72 -9.06
C THR A 521 -8.42 29.80 -7.89
N GLY A 522 -7.17 30.19 -8.15
CA GLY A 522 -6.21 30.59 -7.12
C GLY A 522 -6.12 32.11 -7.05
N ASP A 523 -6.27 32.66 -5.85
CA ASP A 523 -6.19 34.08 -5.51
C ASP A 523 -4.92 34.29 -4.67
N LEU A 524 -3.99 35.07 -5.24
CA LEU A 524 -2.65 35.29 -4.71
C LEU A 524 -2.56 36.69 -4.10
N ARG A 525 -2.89 36.82 -2.80
CA ARG A 525 -2.87 38.12 -2.14
C ARG A 525 -1.53 38.37 -1.49
N ARG A 526 -0.85 39.43 -1.90
CA ARG A 526 0.40 39.86 -1.28
C ARG A 526 0.19 40.52 0.09
N ASP A 527 -0.95 41.18 0.31
CA ASP A 527 -1.31 41.74 1.62
C ASP A 527 -2.83 41.77 1.83
N PRO A 528 -3.38 41.21 2.93
CA PRO A 528 -4.81 41.30 3.24
C PRO A 528 -5.22 42.77 3.51
N GLY A 529 -5.69 43.45 2.47
CA GLY A 529 -6.17 44.84 2.56
C GLY A 529 -6.06 45.67 1.28
N GLN A 530 -5.34 45.21 0.25
CA GLN A 530 -5.32 45.87 -1.07
C GLN A 530 -6.41 45.32 -2.00
N GLU A 531 -6.88 46.16 -2.94
CA GLU A 531 -7.82 45.74 -4.00
C GLU A 531 -7.19 44.65 -4.87
N ILE A 532 -7.98 43.63 -5.22
CA ILE A 532 -7.54 42.47 -6.01
C ILE A 532 -7.38 42.91 -7.47
N ASP A 533 -6.18 42.76 -8.03
CA ASP A 533 -5.99 42.87 -9.47
C ASP A 533 -6.52 41.59 -10.15
N PRO A 534 -7.38 41.68 -11.19
CA PRO A 534 -7.79 40.53 -11.99
C PRO A 534 -6.63 39.67 -12.52
N GLU A 535 -5.42 40.25 -12.67
CA GLU A 535 -4.21 39.54 -13.09
C GLU A 535 -3.64 38.59 -12.03
N ASP A 536 -3.97 38.78 -10.74
CA ASP A 536 -3.54 37.91 -9.63
C ASP A 536 -4.40 36.63 -9.50
N LEU A 537 -5.41 36.46 -10.36
CA LEU A 537 -6.30 35.29 -10.37
C LEU A 537 -5.84 34.24 -11.39
N VAL A 538 -5.40 33.08 -10.90
CA VAL A 538 -5.10 31.93 -11.75
C VAL A 538 -6.33 31.05 -11.91
N LYS A 539 -7.05 31.23 -13.03
CA LYS A 539 -8.27 30.48 -13.37
C LYS A 539 -7.98 29.29 -14.27
N ARG A 540 -8.63 28.15 -14.00
CA ARG A 540 -8.53 26.93 -14.80
C ARG A 540 -9.88 26.27 -14.99
N SER A 541 -10.08 25.74 -16.20
CA SER A 541 -11.27 24.97 -16.54
C SER A 541 -10.90 23.93 -17.59
N TYR A 542 -11.12 22.64 -17.29
CA TYR A 542 -10.80 21.55 -18.21
C TYR A 542 -11.72 20.34 -17.98
N SER A 543 -11.90 19.55 -19.05
CA SER A 543 -12.68 18.31 -19.06
C SER A 543 -11.81 17.17 -19.57
N ASP A 544 -11.77 16.07 -18.82
CA ASP A 544 -10.93 14.92 -19.12
C ASP A 544 -11.71 13.61 -19.09
N TRP A 545 -11.21 12.63 -19.86
CA TRP A 545 -11.76 11.28 -19.97
C TRP A 545 -10.76 10.24 -19.45
N PHE A 546 -11.25 9.33 -18.62
CA PHE A 546 -10.46 8.34 -17.90
C PHE A 546 -10.99 6.93 -18.18
N PRO A 547 -10.61 6.33 -19.33
CA PRO A 547 -10.89 4.94 -19.61
C PRO A 547 -10.08 4.00 -18.71
N ASN A 548 -10.66 2.84 -18.40
CA ASN A 548 -9.99 1.71 -17.80
C ASN A 548 -10.54 0.41 -18.38
N ALA A 549 -9.68 -0.59 -18.48
CA ALA A 549 -10.06 -1.92 -18.92
C ALA A 549 -9.16 -2.98 -18.26
N THR A 550 -9.75 -4.09 -17.88
CA THR A 550 -9.07 -5.28 -17.37
C THR A 550 -9.64 -6.52 -18.05
N LEU A 551 -8.77 -7.46 -18.37
CA LEU A 551 -9.10 -8.79 -18.89
C LEU A 551 -8.36 -9.83 -18.04
N ASN A 552 -9.07 -10.81 -17.49
CA ASN A 552 -8.47 -11.91 -16.74
C ASN A 552 -8.85 -13.25 -17.36
N TRP A 553 -7.83 -14.04 -17.67
CA TRP A 553 -7.95 -15.38 -18.21
C TRP A 553 -7.43 -16.41 -17.18
N GLN A 554 -8.33 -17.23 -16.67
CA GLN A 554 -8.00 -18.37 -15.81
C GLN A 554 -7.62 -19.57 -16.69
N ILE A 555 -6.34 -19.71 -17.01
CA ILE A 555 -5.83 -20.77 -17.91
C ILE A 555 -6.24 -22.16 -17.40
N ASN A 556 -6.10 -22.38 -16.10
CA ASN A 556 -6.58 -23.55 -15.36
C ASN A 556 -6.68 -23.19 -13.86
N PRO A 557 -7.16 -24.05 -12.95
CA PRO A 557 -7.27 -23.69 -11.53
C PRO A 557 -5.97 -23.17 -10.89
N MET A 558 -4.80 -23.61 -11.35
CA MET A 558 -3.50 -23.24 -10.78
C MET A 558 -2.88 -21.99 -11.40
N HIS A 559 -3.24 -21.65 -12.63
CA HIS A 559 -2.60 -20.60 -13.43
C HIS A 559 -3.60 -19.59 -13.98
N GLY A 560 -3.29 -18.30 -13.81
CA GLY A 560 -4.11 -17.21 -14.35
C GLY A 560 -3.25 -16.08 -14.94
N LEU A 561 -3.80 -15.40 -15.93
CA LEU A 561 -3.19 -14.26 -16.60
C LEU A 561 -4.14 -13.06 -16.55
N GLY A 562 -3.63 -11.88 -16.19
CA GLY A 562 -4.40 -10.63 -16.14
C GLY A 562 -3.72 -9.54 -16.95
N LEU A 563 -4.48 -8.82 -17.76
CA LEU A 563 -4.03 -7.64 -18.51
C LEU A 563 -4.88 -6.45 -18.07
N SER A 564 -4.27 -5.32 -17.75
CA SER A 564 -5.00 -4.10 -17.41
C SER A 564 -4.39 -2.83 -17.99
N TYR A 565 -5.26 -1.88 -18.28
CA TYR A 565 -4.95 -0.53 -18.73
C TYR A 565 -5.76 0.49 -17.93
N SER A 566 -5.12 1.57 -17.53
CA SER A 566 -5.80 2.72 -16.94
C SER A 566 -5.15 4.04 -17.33
N ARG A 567 -6.00 5.07 -17.52
CA ARG A 567 -5.58 6.47 -17.61
C ARG A 567 -6.03 7.21 -16.35
N ARG A 568 -5.12 7.95 -15.73
CA ARG A 568 -5.36 8.72 -14.50
C ARG A 568 -4.78 10.13 -14.58
N ILE A 569 -5.25 11.00 -13.70
CA ILE A 569 -4.79 12.38 -13.53
C ILE A 569 -4.24 12.54 -12.12
N ASN A 570 -3.23 13.36 -11.92
CA ASN A 570 -2.86 13.85 -10.60
C ASN A 570 -2.88 15.38 -10.63
N ARG A 571 -3.69 15.96 -9.76
CA ARG A 571 -3.75 17.41 -9.57
C ARG A 571 -2.67 17.82 -8.57
N PRO A 572 -2.08 19.02 -8.73
CA PRO A 572 -1.16 19.55 -7.73
C PRO A 572 -1.76 19.53 -6.33
N ASN A 573 -0.92 19.29 -5.33
CA ASN A 573 -1.29 19.48 -3.93
C ASN A 573 -1.51 20.97 -3.65
N TYR A 574 -2.35 21.30 -2.67
CA TYR A 574 -2.69 22.70 -2.40
C TYR A 574 -1.47 23.54 -2.00
N GLN A 575 -0.50 22.94 -1.30
CA GLN A 575 0.78 23.57 -0.97
C GLN A 575 1.71 23.73 -2.18
N GLU A 576 1.67 22.82 -3.16
CA GLU A 576 2.49 22.92 -4.38
C GLU A 576 2.07 24.09 -5.25
N LEU A 577 0.82 24.53 -5.15
CA LEU A 577 0.30 25.71 -5.85
C LEU A 577 0.65 27.02 -5.16
N ASN A 578 1.08 26.99 -3.90
CA ASN A 578 1.40 28.17 -3.12
C ASN A 578 2.81 28.69 -3.53
N PRO A 579 2.93 29.82 -4.26
CA PRO A 579 4.24 30.33 -4.73
C PRO A 579 5.09 30.97 -3.65
N PHE A 580 4.59 31.06 -2.43
CA PHE A 580 5.25 31.82 -1.39
C PHE A 580 6.38 31.03 -0.74
N GLU A 581 7.42 31.74 -0.35
CA GLU A 581 8.70 31.17 0.06
C GLU A 581 8.67 30.72 1.52
N TRP A 582 8.65 29.42 1.74
CA TRP A 582 8.92 28.82 3.03
C TRP A 582 10.42 28.60 3.19
N ARG A 583 11.07 29.37 4.08
CA ARG A 583 12.50 29.16 4.40
C ARG A 583 12.72 27.91 5.25
N ILE A 584 13.65 27.06 4.79
CA ILE A 584 14.20 25.95 5.57
C ILE A 584 15.33 26.52 6.46
N ASP A 585 16.23 27.29 5.85
CA ASP A 585 17.25 28.10 6.51
C ASP A 585 17.44 29.45 5.78
N GLU A 586 18.41 30.28 6.20
CA GLU A 586 18.66 31.59 5.58
C GLU A 586 19.07 31.48 4.09
N LEU A 587 19.69 30.36 3.72
CA LEU A 587 20.29 30.09 2.42
C LEU A 587 19.46 29.14 1.55
N THR A 588 18.41 28.52 2.10
CA THR A 588 17.55 27.57 1.41
C THR A 588 16.08 27.79 1.73
N PHE A 589 15.29 27.94 0.68
CA PHE A 589 13.84 28.08 0.79
C PHE A 589 13.10 27.16 -0.19
N ARG A 590 11.81 26.95 0.03
CA ARG A 590 10.92 26.18 -0.83
C ARG A 590 9.79 27.09 -1.29
N LYS A 591 9.43 27.02 -2.57
CA LYS A 591 8.24 27.69 -3.11
C LYS A 591 7.50 26.77 -4.07
N GLY A 592 6.18 26.88 -4.08
CA GLY A 592 5.34 26.25 -5.09
C GLY A 592 5.26 27.07 -6.37
N SER A 593 4.37 26.66 -7.25
CA SER A 593 4.03 27.42 -8.46
C SER A 593 2.53 27.35 -8.72
N PRO A 594 1.83 28.49 -8.78
CA PRO A 594 0.41 28.53 -9.09
C PRO A 594 0.14 28.11 -10.53
N PHE A 595 1.18 28.03 -11.38
CA PHE A 595 1.11 27.63 -12.78
C PHE A 595 1.28 26.11 -13.01
N LEU A 596 1.44 25.32 -11.94
CA LEU A 596 1.55 23.85 -12.06
C LEU A 596 0.33 23.24 -12.71
N ARG A 597 0.51 22.54 -13.83
CA ARG A 597 -0.56 21.82 -14.51
C ARG A 597 -0.74 20.43 -13.88
N PRO A 598 -1.96 19.85 -13.93
CA PRO A 598 -2.12 18.44 -13.58
C PRO A 598 -1.29 17.57 -14.54
N TYR A 599 -0.90 16.39 -14.06
CA TYR A 599 -0.15 15.42 -14.85
C TYR A 599 -0.98 14.17 -15.11
N TYR A 600 -0.72 13.51 -16.24
CA TYR A 600 -1.52 12.37 -16.70
C TYR A 600 -0.65 11.14 -16.81
N SER A 601 -1.14 10.02 -16.29
CA SER A 601 -0.45 8.73 -16.34
C SER A 601 -1.28 7.70 -17.10
N ASN A 602 -0.63 7.00 -18.02
CA ASN A 602 -1.15 5.82 -18.68
C ASN A 602 -0.38 4.61 -18.17
N SER A 603 -1.09 3.67 -17.53
CA SER A 603 -0.51 2.48 -16.93
C SER A 603 -0.98 1.23 -17.65
N TYR A 604 -0.03 0.38 -18.01
CA TYR A 604 -0.22 -0.93 -18.62
C TYR A 604 0.38 -1.98 -17.71
N GLU A 605 -0.36 -3.06 -17.46
CA GLU A 605 0.06 -4.09 -16.52
C GLU A 605 -0.30 -5.48 -17.03
N LEU A 606 0.70 -6.37 -17.03
CA LEU A 606 0.55 -7.80 -17.30
C LEU A 606 0.90 -8.57 -16.02
N ARG A 607 -0.03 -9.39 -15.55
CA ARG A 607 0.10 -10.17 -14.33
C ARG A 607 -0.07 -11.65 -14.61
N TYR A 608 0.81 -12.47 -14.03
CA TYR A 608 0.73 -13.92 -14.07
C TYR A 608 0.69 -14.46 -12.64
N LEU A 609 -0.34 -15.24 -12.33
CA LEU A 609 -0.47 -15.97 -11.07
C LEU A 609 -0.16 -17.44 -11.34
N ALA A 610 0.91 -17.96 -10.75
CA ALA A 610 1.31 -19.35 -10.85
C ALA A 610 1.04 -20.09 -9.52
N PHE A 611 0.54 -21.32 -9.64
CA PHE A 611 0.22 -22.22 -8.53
C PHE A 611 -0.66 -21.58 -7.43
N GLN A 612 -1.49 -20.59 -7.78
CA GLN A 612 -2.29 -19.77 -6.85
C GLN A 612 -1.50 -19.05 -5.72
N MET A 613 -0.17 -19.04 -5.79
CA MET A 613 0.70 -18.56 -4.71
C MET A 613 1.75 -17.55 -5.21
N VAL A 614 2.28 -17.73 -6.42
CA VAL A 614 3.36 -16.89 -6.95
C VAL A 614 2.75 -15.87 -7.91
N SER A 615 2.82 -14.59 -7.56
CA SER A 615 2.35 -13.49 -8.40
C SER A 615 3.55 -12.78 -9.05
N VAL A 616 3.64 -12.85 -10.37
CA VAL A 616 4.60 -12.09 -11.19
C VAL A 616 3.85 -10.97 -11.89
N THR A 617 4.39 -9.76 -11.91
CA THR A 617 3.71 -8.62 -12.54
C THR A 617 4.70 -7.71 -13.26
N ALA A 618 4.53 -7.58 -14.57
CA ALA A 618 5.23 -6.60 -15.38
C ALA A 618 4.34 -5.36 -15.57
N GLY A 619 4.92 -4.18 -15.43
CA GLY A 619 4.23 -2.90 -15.51
C GLY A 619 5.02 -1.87 -16.31
N TYR A 620 4.29 -1.05 -17.07
CA TYR A 620 4.81 0.15 -17.72
C TYR A 620 3.88 1.31 -17.44
N THR A 621 4.42 2.45 -17.00
CA THR A 621 3.68 3.68 -16.82
C THR A 621 4.38 4.82 -17.54
N LYS A 622 3.63 5.50 -18.41
CA LYS A 622 4.05 6.75 -19.04
C LYS A 622 3.29 7.90 -18.42
N THR A 623 4.03 8.84 -17.85
CA THR A 623 3.48 10.05 -17.24
C THR A 623 3.92 11.28 -18.04
N LYS A 624 2.97 12.14 -18.38
CA LYS A 624 3.23 13.43 -19.04
C LYS A 624 3.02 14.56 -18.05
N ASP A 625 3.85 15.61 -18.12
CA ASP A 625 3.77 16.81 -17.27
C ASP A 625 4.03 16.51 -15.78
N ARG A 626 4.82 15.46 -15.45
CA ARG A 626 5.04 14.99 -14.06
C ARG A 626 5.51 16.14 -13.17
N ILE A 627 4.75 16.45 -12.12
CA ILE A 627 5.18 17.42 -11.10
C ILE A 627 6.32 16.80 -10.29
N THR A 628 7.44 17.48 -10.14
CA THR A 628 8.50 17.10 -9.20
C THR A 628 9.09 18.35 -8.57
N ASP A 629 9.68 18.20 -7.39
CA ASP A 629 10.56 19.20 -6.83
C ASP A 629 11.94 19.15 -7.49
N ILE A 630 12.52 20.32 -7.73
CA ILE A 630 13.86 20.54 -8.26
C ILE A 630 14.53 21.59 -7.39
N VAL A 631 15.79 21.35 -7.02
CA VAL A 631 16.61 22.36 -6.34
C VAL A 631 17.26 23.23 -7.39
N GLU A 632 16.96 24.52 -7.39
CA GLU A 632 17.51 25.52 -8.32
C GLU A 632 18.36 26.54 -7.54
N ALA A 633 19.39 27.10 -8.16
CA ALA A 633 20.08 28.26 -7.60
C ALA A 633 19.21 29.51 -7.79
N SER A 634 19.19 30.42 -6.82
CA SER A 634 18.44 31.67 -6.93
C SER A 634 19.05 32.56 -8.02
N PRO A 635 18.26 33.01 -9.02
CA PRO A 635 18.78 33.85 -10.09
C PRO A 635 19.13 35.26 -9.61
N THR A 636 18.57 35.70 -8.47
CA THR A 636 18.74 37.06 -7.93
C THR A 636 19.64 37.11 -6.70
N GLU A 637 19.80 36.00 -5.99
CA GLU A 637 20.61 35.92 -4.77
C GLU A 637 21.55 34.72 -4.87
N PRO A 638 22.73 34.87 -5.51
CA PRO A 638 23.56 33.75 -5.91
C PRO A 638 23.79 32.75 -4.77
N ASP A 639 24.09 33.23 -3.57
CA ASP A 639 24.36 32.42 -2.36
C ASP A 639 23.19 31.56 -1.86
N LYS A 640 21.99 31.66 -2.46
CA LYS A 640 20.80 30.93 -2.05
C LYS A 640 20.37 29.89 -3.08
N SER A 641 19.85 28.78 -2.59
CA SER A 641 19.16 27.77 -3.40
C SER A 641 17.70 27.67 -2.99
N PHE A 642 16.85 27.24 -3.91
CA PHE A 642 15.44 27.02 -3.60
C PHE A 642 14.89 25.74 -4.20
N ILE A 643 13.97 25.12 -3.47
CA ILE A 643 13.21 23.96 -3.92
C ILE A 643 11.95 24.48 -4.61
N ASN A 644 11.78 24.15 -5.88
CA ASN A 644 10.64 24.56 -6.68
C ASN A 644 9.92 23.37 -7.27
N TYR A 645 8.59 23.42 -7.30
CA TYR A 645 7.79 22.41 -8.01
C TYR A 645 7.63 22.81 -9.47
N ARG A 646 8.06 21.92 -10.39
CA ARG A 646 7.90 22.10 -11.84
C ARG A 646 7.26 20.88 -12.49
N ASN A 647 6.56 21.10 -13.60
CA ASN A 647 6.11 20.03 -14.50
C ASN A 647 7.28 19.59 -15.40
N LEU A 648 7.75 18.35 -15.27
CA LEU A 648 8.67 17.70 -16.21
C LEU A 648 7.95 17.34 -17.51
N SER A 649 8.67 17.21 -18.62
CA SER A 649 8.08 16.81 -19.90
C SER A 649 7.47 15.41 -19.83
N THR A 650 8.28 14.39 -19.49
CA THR A 650 7.87 12.99 -19.48
C THR A 650 8.57 12.20 -18.36
N GLN A 651 7.87 11.23 -17.78
CA GLN A 651 8.44 10.18 -16.94
C GLN A 651 8.02 8.81 -17.49
N ASN A 652 9.01 7.94 -17.74
CA ASN A 652 8.79 6.53 -18.07
C ASN A 652 9.16 5.66 -16.87
N HIS A 653 8.27 4.76 -16.47
CA HIS A 653 8.50 3.86 -15.36
C HIS A 653 8.23 2.41 -15.78
N TYR A 654 9.24 1.55 -15.66
CA TYR A 654 9.18 0.12 -15.95
C TYR A 654 9.35 -0.64 -14.64
N SER A 655 8.51 -1.63 -14.38
CA SER A 655 8.57 -2.41 -13.14
C SER A 655 8.32 -3.90 -13.39
N LEU A 656 9.05 -4.75 -12.67
CA LEU A 656 8.82 -6.18 -12.55
C LEU A 656 8.71 -6.54 -11.07
N GLY A 657 7.54 -6.99 -10.65
CA GLY A 657 7.25 -7.43 -9.29
C GLY A 657 7.13 -8.94 -9.20
N LEU A 658 7.70 -9.52 -8.15
CA LEU A 658 7.50 -10.88 -7.69
C LEU A 658 6.97 -10.85 -6.26
N SER A 659 5.94 -11.63 -6.00
CA SER A 659 5.38 -11.80 -4.66
C SER A 659 5.08 -13.27 -4.45
N SER A 660 5.64 -13.87 -3.40
CA SER A 660 5.44 -15.29 -3.10
C SER A 660 5.40 -15.53 -1.59
N PRO A 661 4.43 -16.30 -1.07
CA PRO A 661 4.61 -16.95 0.22
C PRO A 661 5.78 -17.95 0.13
N THR A 662 6.42 -18.24 1.25
CA THR A 662 7.46 -19.28 1.37
C THR A 662 7.05 -20.30 2.45
N PRO A 663 6.08 -21.18 2.18
CA PRO A 663 5.64 -22.20 3.13
C PRO A 663 6.60 -23.40 3.12
N ILE A 664 7.76 -23.27 3.77
CA ILE A 664 8.84 -24.28 3.72
C ILE A 664 8.46 -25.53 4.55
N GLN A 665 7.99 -25.33 5.78
CA GLN A 665 7.49 -26.37 6.69
C GLN A 665 6.37 -25.81 7.59
N PRO A 666 5.54 -26.63 8.26
CA PRO A 666 4.51 -26.13 9.18
C PRO A 666 5.06 -25.24 10.31
N TRP A 667 6.28 -25.51 10.77
CA TRP A 667 7.00 -24.71 11.76
C TRP A 667 7.84 -23.58 11.15
N TRP A 668 8.02 -23.53 9.83
CA TRP A 668 8.80 -22.51 9.14
C TRP A 668 8.10 -22.04 7.88
N ASN A 669 7.59 -20.82 7.95
CA ASN A 669 6.88 -20.22 6.84
C ASN A 669 7.27 -18.75 6.70
N GLY A 670 6.98 -18.14 5.56
CA GLY A 670 7.37 -16.76 5.35
C GLY A 670 6.76 -16.16 4.11
N PHE A 671 7.33 -15.03 3.71
CA PHE A 671 6.92 -14.28 2.55
C PHE A 671 8.11 -13.51 1.95
N ILE A 672 8.13 -13.42 0.63
CA ILE A 672 9.12 -12.65 -0.13
C ILE A 672 8.39 -11.75 -1.14
N ASN A 673 8.75 -10.48 -1.14
CA ASN A 673 8.38 -9.50 -2.16
C ASN A 673 9.63 -8.89 -2.78
N ILE A 674 9.71 -8.93 -4.10
CA ILE A 674 10.79 -8.31 -4.87
C ILE A 674 10.15 -7.37 -5.89
N ASN A 675 10.61 -6.13 -5.94
CA ASN A 675 10.27 -5.18 -6.97
C ASN A 675 11.55 -4.69 -7.65
N ILE A 676 11.63 -4.88 -8.96
CA ILE A 676 12.72 -4.39 -9.79
C ILE A 676 12.15 -3.31 -10.69
N TYR A 677 12.71 -2.12 -10.68
CA TYR A 677 12.18 -1.03 -11.51
C TYR A 677 13.27 -0.14 -12.09
N LYS A 678 12.91 0.58 -13.14
CA LYS A 678 13.71 1.63 -13.74
C LYS A 678 12.81 2.81 -14.08
N THR A 679 13.20 4.00 -13.65
CA THR A 679 12.49 5.24 -13.96
C THR A 679 13.38 6.18 -14.74
N GLN A 680 12.85 6.77 -15.81
CA GLN A 680 13.50 7.80 -16.60
C GLN A 680 12.71 9.10 -16.46
N TYR A 681 13.40 10.19 -16.18
CA TYR A 681 12.87 11.54 -16.05
C TYR A 681 13.43 12.41 -17.17
N ILE A 682 12.55 13.02 -17.96
CA ILE A 682 12.91 13.90 -19.07
C ILE A 682 12.33 15.28 -18.79
N ALA A 683 13.21 16.28 -18.76
CA ALA A 683 12.89 17.67 -18.52
C ALA A 683 13.42 18.56 -19.65
N GLU A 684 12.58 19.46 -20.13
CA GLU A 684 12.89 20.44 -21.16
C GLU A 684 12.45 21.81 -20.63
N PHE A 685 13.34 22.51 -19.93
CA PHE A 685 13.11 23.89 -19.49
C PHE A 685 13.82 24.86 -20.45
N PRO A 686 13.37 26.12 -20.53
CA PRO A 686 14.07 27.15 -21.30
C PRO A 686 15.54 27.32 -20.89
N GLU A 687 15.84 27.16 -19.60
CA GLU A 687 17.15 27.41 -19.04
C GLU A 687 18.08 26.19 -19.11
N TYR A 688 17.53 24.96 -19.03
CA TYR A 688 18.28 23.71 -19.07
C TYR A 688 17.37 22.51 -19.39
N SER A 689 17.99 21.41 -19.84
CA SER A 689 17.30 20.13 -20.07
C SER A 689 18.08 19.00 -19.42
N PHE A 690 17.37 17.98 -18.94
CA PHE A 690 18.00 16.75 -18.48
C PHE A 690 17.20 15.51 -18.87
N ASP A 691 17.91 14.43 -19.14
CA ASP A 691 17.37 13.07 -19.29
C ASP A 691 18.13 12.18 -18.32
N VAL A 692 17.49 11.89 -17.18
CA VAL A 692 18.11 11.13 -16.09
C VAL A 692 17.35 9.84 -15.91
N SER A 693 18.06 8.73 -16.05
CA SER A 693 17.54 7.39 -15.75
C SER A 693 18.09 6.89 -14.42
N THR A 694 17.22 6.28 -13.62
CA THR A 694 17.67 5.53 -12.45
C THR A 694 18.55 4.36 -12.90
N PRO A 695 19.51 3.93 -12.05
CA PRO A 695 19.98 2.56 -12.09
C PRO A 695 18.77 1.59 -12.02
N VAL A 696 18.98 0.34 -12.41
CA VAL A 696 17.98 -0.69 -12.13
C VAL A 696 17.88 -0.84 -10.62
N ALA A 697 16.77 -0.36 -10.06
CA ALA A 697 16.54 -0.32 -8.63
C ALA A 697 15.81 -1.59 -8.20
N VAL A 698 16.15 -2.09 -7.01
CA VAL A 698 15.62 -3.30 -6.41
C VAL A 698 15.12 -2.97 -5.01
N ASN A 699 13.83 -3.21 -4.77
CA ASN A 699 13.26 -3.29 -3.44
C ASN A 699 13.03 -4.76 -3.09
N LEU A 700 13.54 -5.19 -1.95
CA LEU A 700 13.31 -6.51 -1.38
C LEU A 700 12.64 -6.33 -0.03
N TYR A 701 11.59 -7.09 0.23
CA TYR A 701 11.07 -7.37 1.55
C TYR A 701 11.02 -8.87 1.75
N ALA A 702 11.54 -9.34 2.88
CA ALA A 702 11.52 -10.74 3.24
C ALA A 702 11.17 -10.89 4.71
N GLU A 703 10.38 -11.92 5.00
CA GLU A 703 9.90 -12.20 6.34
C GLU A 703 9.82 -13.71 6.54
N GLN A 704 10.34 -14.21 7.65
CA GLN A 704 10.41 -15.63 7.98
C GLN A 704 9.97 -15.83 9.43
N ASN A 705 9.00 -16.71 9.62
CA ASN A 705 8.39 -17.05 10.90
C ASN A 705 8.73 -18.49 11.26
N PHE A 706 9.09 -18.68 12.52
CA PHE A 706 9.46 -19.94 13.12
C PHE A 706 8.54 -20.21 14.30
N SER A 707 7.63 -21.17 14.16
CA SER A 707 6.73 -21.59 15.24
C SER A 707 7.52 -22.42 16.26
N ILE A 708 7.88 -21.82 17.39
CA ILE A 708 8.56 -22.51 18.49
C ILE A 708 7.56 -23.39 19.24
N SER A 709 6.32 -22.93 19.37
CA SER A 709 5.20 -23.66 19.95
C SER A 709 3.89 -23.18 19.30
N PRO A 710 2.73 -23.83 19.55
CA PRO A 710 1.44 -23.34 19.05
C PRO A 710 1.08 -21.91 19.51
N SER A 711 1.68 -21.43 20.59
CA SER A 711 1.44 -20.11 21.18
C SER A 711 2.59 -19.12 20.97
N THR A 712 3.76 -19.58 20.50
CA THR A 712 4.98 -18.76 20.41
C THR A 712 5.58 -18.80 19.00
N ILE A 713 5.78 -17.62 18.41
CA ILE A 713 6.38 -17.45 17.09
C ILE A 713 7.59 -16.55 17.22
N PHE A 714 8.70 -16.99 16.63
CA PHE A 714 9.88 -16.16 16.40
C PHE A 714 9.88 -15.68 14.96
N GLU A 715 10.12 -14.39 14.76
CA GLU A 715 10.09 -13.72 13.45
C GLU A 715 11.47 -13.11 13.15
N ILE A 716 11.91 -13.29 11.91
CA ILE A 716 13.00 -12.53 11.30
C ILE A 716 12.41 -11.81 10.09
N SER A 717 12.55 -10.48 10.04
CA SER A 717 12.02 -9.68 8.94
C SER A 717 13.01 -8.63 8.50
N GLY A 718 12.92 -8.19 7.24
CA GLY A 718 13.81 -7.15 6.75
C GLY A 718 13.41 -6.61 5.39
N TRP A 719 13.93 -5.42 5.10
CA TRP A 719 13.81 -4.81 3.79
C TRP A 719 15.17 -4.29 3.32
N TYR A 720 15.34 -4.23 2.01
CA TYR A 720 16.51 -3.70 1.35
C TYR A 720 16.10 -2.91 0.12
N ASN A 721 16.63 -1.70 -0.01
CA ASN A 721 16.45 -0.82 -1.15
C ASN A 721 17.82 -0.56 -1.76
N SER A 722 18.02 -0.90 -3.02
CA SER A 722 19.24 -0.53 -3.75
C SER A 722 19.25 0.96 -4.10
N SER A 723 20.34 1.43 -4.71
CA SER A 723 20.40 2.77 -5.25
C SER A 723 19.25 3.06 -6.22
N ALA A 724 18.67 4.24 -6.09
CA ALA A 724 17.56 4.73 -6.88
C ALA A 724 17.70 6.25 -7.10
N ILE A 725 16.73 6.85 -7.78
CA ILE A 725 16.64 8.32 -7.88
C ILE A 725 15.43 8.79 -7.10
N TRP A 726 15.68 9.70 -6.16
CA TRP A 726 14.69 10.40 -5.37
C TRP A 726 14.60 11.86 -5.81
N GLY A 727 13.39 12.40 -5.92
CA GLY A 727 13.16 13.68 -6.61
C GLY A 727 13.70 13.65 -8.04
N GLY A 728 13.59 14.73 -8.81
CA GLY A 728 14.06 14.75 -10.20
C GLY A 728 15.58 14.61 -10.39
N GLY A 729 16.38 14.47 -9.32
CA GLY A 729 17.84 14.61 -9.42
C GLY A 729 18.72 14.13 -8.27
N TRP A 730 18.20 13.42 -7.26
CA TRP A 730 19.02 12.86 -6.17
C TRP A 730 19.25 11.37 -6.37
N VAL A 731 20.50 10.93 -6.44
CA VAL A 731 20.85 9.50 -6.43
C VAL A 731 20.97 9.06 -4.98
N THR A 732 20.15 8.11 -4.55
CA THR A 732 20.20 7.56 -3.18
C THR A 732 21.15 6.37 -3.12
N ASP A 733 21.84 6.19 -2.00
CA ASP A 733 22.63 4.99 -1.73
C ASP A 733 21.76 3.83 -1.26
N PRO A 734 22.27 2.58 -1.31
CA PRO A 734 21.55 1.44 -0.80
C PRO A 734 21.36 1.52 0.72
N GLN A 735 20.20 1.08 1.19
CA GLN A 735 19.84 1.08 2.62
C GLN A 735 18.97 -0.14 2.93
N GLY A 736 18.94 -0.54 4.21
CA GLY A 736 18.18 -1.72 4.63
C GLY A 736 17.95 -1.77 6.13
N SER A 737 17.07 -2.68 6.56
CA SER A 737 16.83 -2.94 7.98
C SER A 737 16.62 -4.43 8.19
N LEU A 738 17.22 -4.98 9.25
CA LEU A 738 16.97 -6.32 9.75
C LEU A 738 16.28 -6.21 11.11
N ASN A 739 15.17 -6.92 11.29
CA ASN A 739 14.38 -6.92 12.50
C ASN A 739 14.22 -8.35 13.01
N ILE A 740 14.06 -8.47 14.32
CA ILE A 740 13.73 -9.73 14.99
C ILE A 740 12.58 -9.51 15.96
N GLY A 741 11.74 -10.53 16.14
CA GLY A 741 10.59 -10.45 17.04
C GLY A 741 10.26 -11.79 17.68
N LEU A 742 9.73 -11.73 18.89
CA LEU A 742 9.12 -12.86 19.57
C LEU A 742 7.69 -12.49 19.93
N GLN A 743 6.75 -13.32 19.50
CA GLN A 743 5.34 -13.16 19.79
C GLN A 743 4.84 -14.33 20.62
N HIS A 744 4.06 -14.04 21.66
CA HIS A 744 3.42 -15.03 22.51
C HIS A 744 1.92 -14.75 22.65
N ARG A 745 1.10 -15.80 22.51
CA ARG A 745 -0.37 -15.75 22.66
C ARG A 745 -0.79 -16.34 23.99
N MET A 746 -1.75 -15.70 24.64
CA MET A 746 -2.25 -16.05 25.96
C MET A 746 -3.78 -16.06 25.98
N PHE A 747 -4.38 -16.69 27.00
CA PHE A 747 -5.82 -16.72 27.23
C PHE A 747 -6.63 -17.19 26.01
N ASN A 748 -6.30 -18.36 25.44
CA ASN A 748 -6.95 -18.88 24.22
C ASN A 748 -6.95 -17.87 23.07
N ASN A 749 -5.79 -17.26 22.81
CA ASN A 749 -5.56 -16.23 21.78
C ASN A 749 -6.29 -14.88 22.01
N GLN A 750 -6.90 -14.66 23.18
CA GLN A 750 -7.52 -13.36 23.51
C GLN A 750 -6.48 -12.27 23.80
N ALA A 751 -5.27 -12.64 24.23
CA ALA A 751 -4.16 -11.71 24.39
C ALA A 751 -2.95 -12.09 23.54
N THR A 752 -2.23 -11.09 23.07
CA THR A 752 -0.95 -11.24 22.39
C THR A 752 0.06 -10.26 22.97
N LEU A 753 1.25 -10.76 23.31
CA LEU A 753 2.42 -9.98 23.64
C LEU A 753 3.47 -10.17 22.55
N LYS A 754 3.92 -9.08 21.93
CA LYS A 754 5.02 -9.08 20.96
C LYS A 754 6.15 -8.21 21.47
N VAL A 755 7.35 -8.77 21.52
CA VAL A 755 8.59 -8.07 21.81
C VAL A 755 9.44 -8.09 20.54
N SER A 756 9.90 -6.95 20.06
CA SER A 756 10.71 -6.88 18.85
C SER A 756 11.86 -5.89 18.96
N PHE A 757 12.88 -6.12 18.13
CA PHE A 757 14.01 -5.23 17.96
C PHE A 757 14.13 -4.88 16.47
N THR A 758 13.84 -3.62 16.15
CA THR A 758 13.90 -3.11 14.78
C THR A 758 15.29 -2.57 14.46
N ASP A 759 15.69 -2.66 13.20
CA ASP A 759 17.00 -2.23 12.68
C ASP A 759 18.18 -2.70 13.56
N LEU A 760 18.22 -4.02 13.80
CA LEU A 760 19.23 -4.70 14.61
C LEU A 760 20.67 -4.33 14.21
N LEU A 761 20.89 -4.10 12.92
CA LEU A 761 22.19 -3.77 12.32
C LEU A 761 22.45 -2.25 12.22
N ASN A 762 21.47 -1.40 12.53
CA ASN A 762 21.54 0.06 12.40
C ASN A 762 21.91 0.54 10.98
N THR A 763 21.29 -0.06 9.96
CA THR A 763 21.60 0.16 8.53
C THR A 763 20.53 0.98 7.79
N ALA A 764 19.52 1.48 8.50
CA ALA A 764 18.41 2.19 7.89
C ALA A 764 18.72 3.67 7.56
N ALA A 765 19.86 4.21 8.00
CA ALA A 765 20.26 5.58 7.67
C ALA A 765 20.33 5.81 6.15
N TRP A 766 20.01 7.02 5.71
CA TRP A 766 19.96 7.36 4.29
C TRP A 766 21.13 8.26 3.92
N SER A 767 21.60 8.12 2.68
CA SER A 767 22.50 9.06 2.03
C SER A 767 22.12 9.21 0.57
N SER A 768 22.40 10.39 0.02
CA SER A 768 22.07 10.74 -1.35
C SER A 768 22.98 11.84 -1.88
N ARG A 769 23.11 11.89 -3.20
CA ARG A 769 23.87 12.92 -3.91
C ARG A 769 23.05 13.53 -5.02
N GLY A 770 22.92 14.85 -5.02
CA GLY A 770 22.27 15.65 -6.04
C GLY A 770 23.28 16.42 -6.88
N GLU A 771 23.28 16.18 -8.20
CA GLU A 771 24.14 16.88 -9.18
C GLU A 771 23.40 17.25 -10.48
N ALA A 772 22.08 17.08 -10.51
CA ALA A 772 21.29 17.29 -11.73
C ALA A 772 21.24 18.77 -12.19
N VAL A 773 21.58 19.72 -11.30
CA VAL A 773 21.57 21.16 -11.62
C VAL A 773 23.00 21.69 -11.73
N PRO A 774 23.37 22.31 -12.87
CA PRO A 774 24.72 22.85 -13.06
C PRO A 774 25.11 23.86 -11.97
N GLY A 775 26.32 23.72 -11.43
CA GLY A 775 26.86 24.64 -10.41
C GLY A 775 26.43 24.34 -8.96
N LEU A 776 25.60 23.32 -8.74
CA LEU A 776 25.17 22.87 -7.42
C LEU A 776 25.49 21.38 -7.24
N VAL A 777 26.31 21.05 -6.25
CA VAL A 777 26.49 19.67 -5.79
C VAL A 777 26.07 19.58 -4.33
N VAL A 778 25.19 18.64 -4.02
CA VAL A 778 24.73 18.39 -2.66
C VAL A 778 24.91 16.93 -2.30
N ASP A 779 25.74 16.66 -1.29
CA ASP A 779 25.82 15.36 -0.63
C ASP A 779 25.01 15.47 0.67
N GLY A 780 23.93 14.70 0.78
CA GLY A 780 23.03 14.72 1.93
C GLY A 780 22.94 13.35 2.58
N GLY A 781 23.00 13.31 3.90
CA GLY A 781 22.81 12.10 4.69
C GLY A 781 21.96 12.39 5.92
N GLY A 782 21.36 11.35 6.48
CA GLY A 782 20.59 11.51 7.70
C GLY A 782 20.16 10.20 8.33
N TYR A 783 19.63 10.32 9.53
CA TYR A 783 19.11 9.20 10.29
C TYR A 783 17.82 9.60 11.02
N TRP A 784 17.01 8.60 11.34
CA TRP A 784 15.90 8.67 12.28
C TRP A 784 16.08 7.58 13.34
N ASP A 785 15.21 7.57 14.35
CA ASP A 785 15.22 6.55 15.41
C ASP A 785 14.68 5.19 14.91
N SER A 786 15.44 4.53 14.02
CA SER A 786 15.09 3.23 13.40
C SER A 786 15.31 2.04 14.33
N ARG A 787 16.40 2.09 15.12
CA ARG A 787 16.82 1.01 16.00
C ARG A 787 16.11 1.09 17.34
N GLN A 788 15.04 0.31 17.47
CA GLN A 788 14.14 0.41 18.64
C GLN A 788 13.82 -0.97 19.21
N PHE A 789 13.84 -1.06 20.53
CA PHE A 789 13.20 -2.13 21.28
C PHE A 789 11.71 -1.79 21.45
N ARG A 790 10.83 -2.72 21.11
CA ARG A 790 9.38 -2.51 21.12
C ARG A 790 8.69 -3.60 21.91
N VAL A 791 7.64 -3.20 22.63
CA VAL A 791 6.71 -4.09 23.31
C VAL A 791 5.30 -3.70 22.89
N ASN A 792 4.54 -4.66 22.37
CA ASN A 792 3.16 -4.49 21.98
C ASN A 792 2.31 -5.52 22.72
N PHE A 793 1.30 -5.05 23.43
CA PHE A 793 0.30 -5.88 24.09
C PHE A 793 -1.07 -5.58 23.49
N ASN A 794 -1.78 -6.63 23.11
CA ASN A 794 -3.14 -6.52 22.59
C ASN A 794 -4.05 -7.48 23.36
N TYR A 795 -5.19 -6.99 23.83
CA TYR A 795 -6.20 -7.77 24.55
C TYR A 795 -7.59 -7.57 23.95
N ARG A 796 -8.27 -8.67 23.66
CA ARG A 796 -9.59 -8.68 23.06
C ARG A 796 -10.63 -9.25 24.01
N PHE A 797 -11.82 -8.69 23.98
CA PHE A 797 -12.91 -9.07 24.87
C PHE A 797 -14.27 -8.97 24.19
N GLY A 798 -15.27 -9.56 24.84
CA GLY A 798 -16.64 -9.62 24.33
C GLY A 798 -16.84 -10.75 23.33
N ASN A 799 -17.95 -10.68 22.59
CA ASN A 799 -18.34 -11.70 21.64
C ASN A 799 -17.48 -11.60 20.37
N GLN A 800 -16.51 -12.50 20.22
CA GLN A 800 -15.60 -12.51 19.08
C GLN A 800 -16.32 -12.80 17.76
N GLU A 801 -17.54 -13.34 17.81
CA GLU A 801 -18.31 -13.69 16.63
C GLU A 801 -19.09 -12.50 16.03
N VAL A 802 -19.07 -11.28 16.59
CA VAL A 802 -19.93 -10.18 16.10
C VAL A 802 -19.58 -9.72 14.68
N ARG A 803 -20.59 -9.49 13.82
CA ARG A 803 -20.41 -9.02 12.43
C ARG A 803 -19.54 -7.78 12.30
N ALA A 804 -18.53 -7.86 11.43
CA ALA A 804 -17.85 -6.66 10.92
C ALA A 804 -18.83 -5.68 10.26
N ASN A 805 -18.40 -4.42 10.34
CA ASN A 805 -19.15 -3.27 9.89
C ASN A 805 -19.37 -3.31 8.37
N ARG A 806 -20.41 -2.60 7.95
CA ARG A 806 -20.66 -2.39 6.53
C ARG A 806 -19.51 -1.57 5.92
N GLN A 807 -19.08 -1.97 4.72
CA GLN A 807 -18.15 -1.21 3.90
C GLN A 807 -18.82 0.11 3.48
N ARG A 808 -18.17 1.24 3.77
CA ARG A 808 -18.63 2.58 3.37
C ARG A 808 -17.51 3.26 2.61
N ARG A 809 -17.81 4.06 1.60
CA ARG A 809 -16.82 4.84 0.87
C ARG A 809 -17.27 6.28 0.98
N THR A 810 -16.42 7.15 1.51
CA THR A 810 -16.73 8.58 1.50
C THR A 810 -16.54 9.12 0.08
N GLY A 811 -16.82 10.40 -0.13
CA GLY A 811 -16.59 11.08 -1.41
C GLY A 811 -15.42 12.06 -1.40
N ILE A 812 -14.62 12.14 -0.34
CA ILE A 812 -13.56 13.17 -0.15
C ILE A 812 -12.13 12.62 -0.09
N GLU A 813 -11.95 11.36 -0.45
CA GLU A 813 -10.69 10.62 -0.36
C GLU A 813 -9.56 11.27 -1.15
N ALA A 814 -9.82 11.57 -2.41
CA ALA A 814 -8.83 12.11 -3.34
C ALA A 814 -8.38 13.50 -2.91
N GLU A 815 -9.30 14.31 -2.40
CA GLU A 815 -9.06 15.70 -1.98
C GLU A 815 -8.29 15.73 -0.66
N LYS A 816 -8.57 14.81 0.26
CA LYS A 816 -7.78 14.67 1.50
C LYS A 816 -6.34 14.24 1.25
N GLY A 817 -6.10 13.39 0.25
CA GLY A 817 -4.74 13.01 -0.16
C GLY A 817 -3.91 14.16 -0.75
N ARG A 818 -4.52 15.31 -1.04
CA ARG A 818 -3.88 16.52 -1.57
C ARG A 818 -3.61 17.60 -0.53
N ILE A 819 -3.98 17.33 0.72
CA ILE A 819 -3.65 18.15 1.87
C ILE A 819 -2.18 17.88 2.17
N GLY A 820 -1.30 18.81 1.77
CA GLY A 820 0.12 18.71 2.09
C GLY A 820 0.36 18.68 3.61
N GLU A 821 1.51 18.15 4.02
CA GLU A 821 1.90 18.04 5.43
C GLU A 821 2.40 19.37 6.02
#